data_AF-A0A6I9RDZ0-F1
#
_entry.id   AF-A0A6I9RDZ0-F1
#
_cell.length_a   1.000
_cell.length_b   1.000
_cell.length_c   1.000
_cell.angle_alpha   90.00
_cell.angle_beta   90.00
_cell.angle_gamma   90.00
#
_symmetry.space_group_name_H-M   'P 1'
#
loop_
_entity.id
_entity.type
_entity.pdbx_description
1 polymer ?
#
loop_
_entity_poly.entity_id
_entity_poly.type
_entity_poly.pdbx_seq_one_letter_code
_entity_poly.pdbx_strand_id
1 'polypeptide(L)'
;MGEKDLKASDSRVLECFPAAPGCRSLWRWNPFRLLLRFPTAVSFLLVSILAFGLLGIAYFSLVVSSFLPNPSAIGCRPDSEGSWSIGIYYGKSPFSLSPIELENRSNGNSSAWPVANPVLTCASASNAGYPSNFVADPFLYIQGNTLYLFFETKSTSTMQGDIGVARSVDQGATWEFLGIALDEKWHLSYPFVFSYDHQIYLMPEGSKNGELRLYRATRFPLEWRLEKVLIRKPLVDASLFQYEGYYWLLASDFSQSGTEKNGELKIWYSGSPLGPWKQHRRNPIYRGDRSLGTRNGGRPFIYEGSLYRLAQDGSGTYGQRIRAYKVENLSKEEFWEVPVKLGIEESKKGRNAWNGIRYHHLDAQQLPSGDWIAVMDGDRVPSGHTAWRFLLGCTFVLLLFLQVMLMGFLVGSINCIVPPSCCMAVSRRNEPCWFWTRPQFNLKVRKHSSVMNRYGSSIRGRANIKTCCGKLVLCLLAFVGGILVCMAVHFLFGGNGAEDAYMYQGQYSQFTMLTMTYEARLWNLKLYIKHYSRCASVREIVIVWNKGNPPIPDEFDSAVPVRIRVEELNSLNNRFKVDPLIRTRAVLELDDDIMMTCNDIEKGFRVWREHPDRIVGFYPRLVDGGPLKYRNEKYAREKNGYNVILTGAAFMDSEYAFKKYWSEEAREGRDFVDKSFNCEDLLLNFLYANASSKRTVEYVHPAWAIDTSKLSTAAISRNTQMHYKIRTNCLSKFSKIYGLPQQKWEFGINRNGWDV
;
A
#
# COMPACT_ATOMS: atom_id res chain seq x y z
N MET A 1 -74.32 -54.35 -37.93
CA MET A 1 -75.38 -55.34 -38.22
C MET A 1 -76.38 -55.23 -37.06
N GLY A 2 -77.61 -54.78 -37.33
CA GLY A 2 -78.65 -54.49 -36.34
C GLY A 2 -78.46 -53.13 -35.64
N GLU A 3 -78.93 -51.98 -36.12
CA GLU A 3 -80.27 -51.57 -36.56
C GLU A 3 -81.18 -51.15 -35.40
N LYS A 4 -81.40 -49.81 -35.31
CA LYS A 4 -82.66 -49.07 -35.02
C LYS A 4 -83.29 -49.20 -33.61
N ASP A 5 -83.93 -48.20 -32.99
CA ASP A 5 -84.71 -47.04 -33.47
C ASP A 5 -84.83 -45.97 -32.35
N LEU A 6 -84.76 -44.66 -32.68
CA LEU A 6 -85.84 -43.63 -32.62
C LEU A 6 -86.55 -43.50 -31.24
N LYS A 7 -86.80 -42.33 -30.63
CA LYS A 7 -87.07 -40.97 -31.14
C LYS A 7 -87.09 -39.93 -29.99
N ALA A 8 -86.51 -38.75 -30.24
CA ALA A 8 -86.91 -37.37 -29.90
C ALA A 8 -87.51 -36.99 -28.52
N SER A 9 -86.81 -36.07 -27.81
CA SER A 9 -87.25 -34.66 -27.70
C SER A 9 -86.11 -33.74 -27.21
N ASP A 10 -85.82 -32.70 -28.00
CA ASP A 10 -85.14 -31.44 -27.66
C ASP A 10 -85.87 -30.74 -26.46
N SER A 11 -85.30 -29.94 -25.55
CA SER A 11 -84.14 -29.04 -25.66
C SER A 11 -83.75 -28.45 -24.28
N ARG A 12 -82.44 -28.13 -24.14
CA ARG A 12 -81.76 -27.14 -23.25
C ARG A 12 -81.69 -27.40 -21.72
N VAL A 13 -80.59 -27.21 -20.99
CA VAL A 13 -79.16 -26.88 -21.23
C VAL A 13 -78.45 -27.00 -19.85
N LEU A 14 -77.20 -27.50 -19.83
CA LEU A 14 -76.13 -27.44 -18.81
C LEU A 14 -76.19 -28.29 -17.50
N GLU A 15 -75.55 -29.46 -17.63
CA GLU A 15 -74.57 -30.20 -16.78
C GLU A 15 -73.86 -29.41 -15.63
N CYS A 16 -73.35 -29.99 -14.52
CA CYS A 16 -73.25 -31.38 -14.05
C CYS A 16 -72.90 -31.44 -12.53
N PHE A 17 -73.39 -32.51 -11.89
CA PHE A 17 -73.09 -33.06 -10.55
C PHE A 17 -71.72 -33.85 -10.54
N PRO A 18 -71.34 -34.68 -9.54
CA PRO A 18 -70.71 -34.33 -8.25
C PRO A 18 -69.52 -35.26 -7.84
N ALA A 19 -68.97 -34.99 -6.64
CA ALA A 19 -68.45 -35.90 -5.60
C ALA A 19 -67.67 -37.23 -5.91
N ALA A 20 -66.37 -37.19 -5.56
CA ALA A 20 -65.53 -38.13 -4.74
C ALA A 20 -65.48 -39.65 -5.04
N PRO A 21 -64.56 -40.48 -4.45
CA PRO A 21 -63.33 -40.25 -3.66
C PRO A 21 -62.11 -41.07 -4.19
N GLY A 22 -60.91 -40.97 -3.59
CA GLY A 22 -59.86 -41.99 -3.81
C GLY A 22 -58.41 -41.59 -3.56
N CYS A 23 -57.80 -42.19 -2.54
CA CYS A 23 -56.39 -42.11 -2.22
C CYS A 23 -55.54 -42.89 -3.25
N ARG A 24 -54.52 -42.26 -3.86
CA ARG A 24 -53.34 -42.93 -4.43
C ARG A 24 -52.09 -42.11 -4.12
N SER A 25 -51.19 -42.73 -3.36
CA SER A 25 -49.83 -42.28 -3.11
C SER A 25 -48.99 -42.46 -4.39
N LEU A 26 -48.41 -41.36 -4.88
CA LEU A 26 -47.29 -41.40 -5.82
C LEU A 26 -46.21 -40.50 -5.25
N TRP A 27 -45.16 -41.15 -4.74
CA TRP A 27 -43.92 -40.52 -4.31
C TRP A 27 -43.27 -39.79 -5.49
N ARG A 28 -43.48 -38.48 -5.58
CA ARG A 28 -42.60 -37.60 -6.35
C ARG A 28 -41.68 -36.87 -5.37
N TRP A 29 -40.43 -37.34 -5.30
CA TRP A 29 -39.32 -36.61 -4.71
C TRP A 29 -39.17 -35.29 -5.47
N ASN A 30 -39.56 -34.20 -4.82
CA ASN A 30 -39.43 -32.85 -5.36
C ASN A 30 -38.46 -32.08 -4.44
N PRO A 31 -37.22 -31.78 -4.88
CA PRO A 31 -36.18 -31.21 -4.02
C PRO A 31 -36.51 -29.80 -3.51
N PHE A 32 -37.59 -29.19 -4.00
CA PHE A 32 -38.09 -27.87 -3.58
C PHE A 32 -38.85 -27.85 -2.23
N ARG A 33 -39.11 -28.99 -1.58
CA ARG A 33 -39.87 -29.01 -0.31
C ARG A 33 -39.05 -28.90 0.97
N LEU A 34 -37.71 -28.89 0.93
CA LEU A 34 -36.89 -28.75 2.14
C LEU A 34 -36.83 -27.31 2.69
N LEU A 35 -37.21 -26.29 1.91
CA LEU A 35 -37.17 -24.88 2.33
C LEU A 35 -38.45 -24.38 3.04
N LEU A 36 -39.51 -25.19 3.10
CA LEU A 36 -40.84 -24.77 3.56
C LEU A 36 -41.16 -25.05 5.03
N ARG A 37 -40.17 -25.40 5.86
CA ARG A 37 -40.33 -25.57 7.32
C ARG A 37 -39.36 -24.77 8.17
N PHE A 38 -38.84 -23.65 7.66
CA PHE A 38 -38.09 -22.71 8.47
C PHE A 38 -39.02 -21.60 9.01
N PRO A 39 -38.91 -21.21 10.29
CA PRO A 39 -39.59 -20.02 10.80
C PRO A 39 -39.30 -18.81 9.88
N THR A 40 -40.28 -17.93 9.66
CA THR A 40 -40.14 -16.74 8.79
C THR A 40 -38.90 -15.91 9.12
N ALA A 41 -38.48 -15.89 10.38
CA ALA A 41 -37.25 -15.25 10.85
C ALA A 41 -35.98 -15.94 10.31
N VAL A 42 -35.94 -17.27 10.32
CA VAL A 42 -34.79 -18.06 9.84
C VAL A 42 -34.64 -17.89 8.33
N SER A 43 -35.73 -17.96 7.57
CA SER A 43 -35.68 -17.72 6.12
C SER A 43 -35.23 -16.30 5.78
N PHE A 44 -35.70 -15.29 6.52
CA PHE A 44 -35.26 -13.90 6.33
C PHE A 44 -33.76 -13.73 6.60
N LEU A 45 -33.27 -14.26 7.73
CA LEU A 45 -31.85 -14.18 8.07
C LEU A 45 -30.96 -14.91 7.05
N LEU A 46 -31.36 -16.09 6.59
CA LEU A 46 -30.62 -16.83 5.56
C LEU A 46 -30.54 -16.05 4.23
N VAL A 47 -31.66 -15.46 3.79
CA VAL A 47 -31.69 -14.64 2.57
C VAL A 47 -30.83 -13.38 2.74
N SER A 48 -30.89 -12.71 3.89
CA SER A 48 -30.04 -11.55 4.18
C SER A 48 -28.56 -11.91 4.19
N ILE A 49 -28.18 -13.03 4.80
CA ILE A 49 -26.80 -13.53 4.81
C ILE A 49 -26.32 -13.81 3.38
N LEU A 50 -27.14 -14.46 2.54
CA LEU A 50 -26.80 -14.72 1.15
C LEU A 50 -26.65 -13.43 0.34
N ALA A 51 -27.60 -12.50 0.45
CA ALA A 51 -27.57 -11.25 -0.31
C ALA A 51 -26.37 -10.37 0.06
N PHE A 52 -26.16 -10.13 1.36
CA PHE A 52 -25.02 -9.35 1.84
C PHE A 52 -23.69 -10.11 1.68
N GLY A 53 -23.69 -11.44 1.79
CA GLY A 53 -22.52 -12.28 1.52
C GLY A 53 -22.07 -12.18 0.06
N LEU A 54 -22.99 -12.27 -0.91
CA LEU A 54 -22.68 -12.08 -2.33
C LEU A 54 -22.16 -10.67 -2.62
N LEU A 55 -22.77 -9.64 -2.02
CA LEU A 55 -22.28 -8.27 -2.13
C LEU A 55 -20.86 -8.13 -1.56
N GLY A 56 -20.61 -8.73 -0.39
CA GLY A 56 -19.29 -8.74 0.24
C GLY A 56 -18.24 -9.46 -0.61
N ILE A 57 -18.58 -10.60 -1.21
CA ILE A 57 -17.71 -11.34 -2.13
C ILE A 57 -17.41 -10.53 -3.39
N ALA A 58 -18.43 -9.88 -3.97
CA ALA A 58 -18.26 -9.02 -5.14
C ALA A 58 -17.34 -7.83 -4.82
N TYR A 59 -17.59 -7.14 -3.70
CA TYR A 59 -16.74 -6.04 -3.23
C TYR A 59 -15.31 -6.51 -2.94
N PHE A 60 -15.17 -7.66 -2.29
CA PHE A 60 -13.85 -8.24 -2.03
C PHE A 60 -13.10 -8.50 -3.34
N SER A 61 -13.74 -9.15 -4.30
CA SER A 61 -13.11 -9.54 -5.56
C SER A 61 -12.76 -8.34 -6.44
N LEU A 62 -13.58 -7.29 -6.43
CA LEU A 62 -13.39 -6.11 -7.27
C LEU A 62 -12.48 -5.03 -6.64
N VAL A 63 -12.48 -4.91 -5.31
CA VAL A 63 -11.84 -3.79 -4.61
C VAL A 63 -10.75 -4.24 -3.65
N VAL A 64 -10.95 -5.32 -2.89
CA VAL A 64 -10.00 -5.69 -1.82
C VAL A 64 -8.91 -6.63 -2.30
N SER A 65 -9.23 -7.54 -3.24
CA SER A 65 -8.32 -8.56 -3.76
C SER A 65 -7.02 -7.97 -4.32
N SER A 66 -7.07 -6.77 -4.88
CA SER A 66 -5.93 -6.03 -5.40
C SER A 66 -4.95 -5.53 -4.33
N PHE A 67 -5.36 -5.50 -3.07
CA PHE A 67 -4.54 -5.04 -1.93
C PHE A 67 -4.01 -6.20 -1.06
N LEU A 68 -4.33 -7.45 -1.41
CA LEU A 68 -3.86 -8.58 -0.63
C LEU A 68 -2.41 -8.90 -1.00
N PRO A 69 -1.50 -9.01 -0.02
CA PRO A 69 -0.16 -9.51 -0.27
C PRO A 69 -0.24 -10.94 -0.80
N ASN A 70 0.73 -11.31 -1.64
CA ASN A 70 0.78 -12.63 -2.24
C ASN A 70 0.74 -13.72 -1.13
N PRO A 71 -0.29 -14.58 -1.08
CA PRO A 71 -0.44 -15.56 0.00
C PRO A 71 0.67 -16.60 0.05
N SER A 72 1.49 -16.72 -1.02
CA SER A 72 2.68 -17.57 -1.05
C SER A 72 3.94 -16.90 -0.49
N ALA A 73 3.86 -15.66 -0.01
CA ALA A 73 5.01 -14.96 0.55
C ALA A 73 5.44 -15.60 1.87
N ILE A 74 6.70 -16.03 1.92
CA ILE A 74 7.30 -16.70 3.07
C ILE A 74 7.55 -15.70 4.23
N GLY A 75 7.61 -14.39 3.96
CA GLY A 75 7.73 -13.32 4.96
C GLY A 75 6.94 -12.06 4.57
N CYS A 76 7.29 -10.93 5.18
CA CYS A 76 6.59 -9.63 5.06
C CYS A 76 5.12 -9.69 5.46
N ARG A 77 4.77 -10.51 6.46
CA ARG A 77 3.38 -10.65 6.89
C ARG A 77 2.96 -9.42 7.69
N PRO A 78 1.72 -8.93 7.51
CA PRO A 78 1.20 -7.85 8.33
C PRO A 78 1.24 -8.23 9.80
N ASP A 79 1.82 -7.36 10.64
CA ASP A 79 1.78 -7.50 12.08
C ASP A 79 1.26 -6.21 12.75
N SER A 80 1.21 -6.19 14.08
CA SER A 80 0.78 -5.00 14.84
C SER A 80 1.93 -4.04 15.18
N GLU A 81 3.16 -4.38 14.84
CA GLU A 81 4.35 -3.58 15.16
C GLU A 81 4.70 -2.61 14.03
N GLY A 82 4.51 -3.01 12.76
CA GLY A 82 4.72 -2.14 11.60
C GLY A 82 5.19 -2.88 10.35
N SER A 83 5.42 -2.12 9.29
CA SER A 83 6.08 -2.57 8.06
C SER A 83 7.44 -1.87 7.93
N TRP A 84 8.30 -2.04 8.94
CA TRP A 84 9.60 -1.39 8.99
C TRP A 84 10.51 -1.82 7.83
N SER A 85 11.17 -0.83 7.27
CA SER A 85 12.14 -0.95 6.19
C SER A 85 13.25 0.07 6.38
N ILE A 86 14.38 -0.11 5.70
CA ILE A 86 15.57 0.72 5.89
C ILE A 86 15.90 1.48 4.62
N GLY A 87 16.11 2.78 4.76
CA GLY A 87 16.60 3.68 3.73
C GLY A 87 18.00 4.21 4.04
N ILE A 88 18.63 4.77 3.01
CA ILE A 88 19.97 5.36 3.07
C ILE A 88 19.97 6.80 2.55
N TYR A 89 20.81 7.61 3.18
CA TYR A 89 20.94 9.04 2.95
C TYR A 89 22.42 9.43 2.84
N TYR A 90 22.67 10.50 2.09
CA TYR A 90 24.00 11.08 1.87
C TYR A 90 23.96 12.60 2.01
N GLY A 91 25.05 13.21 2.43
CA GLY A 91 25.13 14.66 2.54
C GLY A 91 26.53 15.16 2.77
N LYS A 92 26.72 16.48 2.70
CA LYS A 92 28.00 17.13 3.07
C LYS A 92 28.14 17.30 4.58
N SER A 93 27.02 17.27 5.29
CA SER A 93 26.94 17.34 6.75
C SER A 93 25.79 16.45 7.25
N PRO A 94 25.76 16.08 8.54
CA PRO A 94 24.66 15.28 9.09
C PRO A 94 23.32 16.06 9.13
N PHE A 95 23.36 17.37 8.88
CA PHE A 95 22.18 18.25 8.80
C PHE A 95 21.75 18.57 7.37
N SER A 96 22.48 18.09 6.36
CA SER A 96 22.19 18.27 4.93
C SER A 96 22.08 16.92 4.21
N LEU A 97 21.47 15.95 4.89
CA LEU A 97 21.25 14.60 4.38
C LEU A 97 20.11 14.59 3.36
N SER A 98 20.34 13.94 2.22
CA SER A 98 19.39 13.74 1.14
C SER A 98 19.28 12.24 0.81
N PRO A 99 18.10 11.74 0.41
CA PRO A 99 17.91 10.33 0.11
C PRO A 99 18.63 9.91 -1.17
N ILE A 100 19.00 8.63 -1.28
CA ILE A 100 19.83 8.07 -2.37
C ILE A 100 19.31 8.36 -3.78
N GLU A 101 17.99 8.45 -3.97
CA GLU A 101 17.38 8.77 -5.27
C GLU A 101 17.75 10.17 -5.81
N LEU A 102 18.20 11.10 -4.95
CA LEU A 102 18.64 12.43 -5.36
C LEU A 102 20.12 12.48 -5.75
N GLU A 103 20.92 11.53 -5.26
CA GLU A 103 22.36 11.45 -5.52
C GLU A 103 22.70 10.87 -6.91
N ASN A 104 21.69 10.45 -7.68
CA ASN A 104 21.83 9.78 -8.99
C ASN A 104 22.85 8.62 -9.00
N ARG A 105 23.00 7.93 -7.86
CA ARG A 105 23.87 6.75 -7.77
C ARG A 105 23.14 5.57 -8.42
N SER A 106 23.74 5.04 -9.47
CA SER A 106 23.29 3.85 -10.19
C SER A 106 24.48 2.93 -10.29
N ASN A 107 24.31 1.65 -9.96
CA ASN A 107 25.25 0.66 -10.46
C ASN A 107 25.00 0.55 -11.97
N GLY A 108 26.03 0.48 -12.81
CA GLY A 108 25.88 0.51 -14.27
C GLY A 108 25.00 -0.60 -14.88
N ASN A 109 24.55 -1.55 -14.05
CA ASN A 109 23.66 -2.66 -14.39
C ASN A 109 22.30 -2.59 -13.65
N SER A 110 21.92 -1.44 -13.06
CA SER A 110 20.83 -1.40 -12.07
C SER A 110 19.49 -1.59 -12.73
N SER A 111 18.64 -2.41 -12.13
CA SER A 111 17.23 -2.55 -12.51
C SER A 111 16.39 -1.32 -12.13
N ALA A 112 17.00 -0.33 -11.49
CA ALA A 112 16.41 0.88 -10.92
C ALA A 112 17.10 2.13 -11.48
N TRP A 113 16.32 3.11 -11.91
CA TRP A 113 16.80 4.31 -12.61
C TRP A 113 16.06 5.56 -12.14
N PRO A 114 16.38 6.13 -10.96
CA PRO A 114 17.47 5.78 -10.05
C PRO A 114 17.10 4.70 -9.01
N VAL A 115 18.07 4.22 -8.23
CA VAL A 115 17.78 3.48 -6.99
C VAL A 115 17.05 4.41 -6.02
N ALA A 116 16.00 3.92 -5.37
CA ALA A 116 15.21 4.68 -4.42
C ALA A 116 15.02 3.93 -3.10
N ASN A 117 14.86 4.70 -2.02
CA ASN A 117 14.50 4.13 -0.72
C ASN A 117 13.09 3.51 -0.72
N PRO A 118 12.85 2.47 0.10
CA PRO A 118 13.79 1.83 1.02
C PRO A 118 14.75 0.86 0.28
N VAL A 119 16.00 0.78 0.72
CA VAL A 119 17.03 -0.10 0.10
C VAL A 119 17.05 -1.51 0.69
N LEU A 120 16.47 -1.71 1.88
CA LEU A 120 16.34 -3.03 2.51
C LEU A 120 14.95 -3.19 3.12
N THR A 121 14.34 -4.36 2.91
CA THR A 121 13.03 -4.70 3.48
C THR A 121 13.04 -6.13 4.02
N CYS A 122 11.96 -6.55 4.67
CA CYS A 122 11.70 -7.94 5.03
C CYS A 122 11.84 -8.93 3.85
N ALA A 123 11.64 -8.48 2.61
CA ALA A 123 11.77 -9.31 1.43
C ALA A 123 13.23 -9.70 1.19
N SER A 124 14.19 -8.82 1.52
CA SER A 124 15.61 -9.09 1.38
C SER A 124 16.05 -10.28 2.25
N ALA A 125 15.63 -10.31 3.51
CA ALA A 125 15.90 -11.43 4.41
C ALA A 125 15.12 -12.70 4.01
N SER A 126 13.82 -12.54 3.70
CA SER A 126 12.95 -13.68 3.38
C SER A 126 13.36 -14.41 2.11
N ASN A 127 13.76 -13.67 1.06
CA ASN A 127 14.25 -14.25 -0.19
C ASN A 127 15.61 -14.95 -0.02
N ALA A 128 16.40 -14.56 0.98
CA ALA A 128 17.65 -15.23 1.34
C ALA A 128 17.43 -16.48 2.21
N GLY A 129 16.18 -16.87 2.49
CA GLY A 129 15.85 -18.06 3.28
C GLY A 129 15.66 -17.79 4.78
N TYR A 130 15.55 -16.51 5.19
CA TYR A 130 15.32 -16.10 6.57
C TYR A 130 13.97 -15.37 6.68
N PRO A 131 12.85 -16.10 6.86
CA PRO A 131 11.51 -15.55 6.85
C PRO A 131 11.31 -14.45 7.91
N SER A 132 11.12 -13.21 7.45
CA SER A 132 11.05 -12.04 8.33
C SER A 132 9.82 -11.18 8.06
N ASN A 133 9.23 -10.58 9.10
CA ASN A 133 8.10 -9.66 8.97
C ASN A 133 8.53 -8.22 8.65
N PHE A 134 9.65 -7.75 9.20
CA PHE A 134 10.18 -6.41 9.00
C PHE A 134 11.69 -6.35 9.26
N VAL A 135 12.31 -5.22 8.90
CA VAL A 135 13.68 -4.88 9.29
C VAL A 135 13.73 -3.47 9.89
N ALA A 136 14.38 -3.30 11.04
CA ALA A 136 14.39 -2.04 11.81
C ALA A 136 15.73 -1.81 12.53
N ASP A 137 15.89 -0.66 13.18
CA ASP A 137 17.09 -0.31 13.98
C ASP A 137 18.44 -0.49 13.25
N PRO A 138 18.64 0.14 12.08
CA PRO A 138 19.86 -0.01 11.30
C PRO A 138 21.08 0.65 11.95
N PHE A 139 22.14 -0.13 12.16
CA PHE A 139 23.48 0.35 12.47
C PHE A 139 24.47 0.03 11.36
N LEU A 140 25.21 1.06 10.93
CA LEU A 140 26.21 0.96 9.89
C LEU A 140 27.58 0.61 10.49
N TYR A 141 28.34 -0.22 9.79
CA TYR A 141 29.75 -0.47 10.06
C TYR A 141 30.53 -0.40 8.74
N ILE A 142 31.44 0.58 8.64
CA ILE A 142 32.21 0.87 7.43
C ILE A 142 33.58 0.20 7.54
N GLN A 143 33.89 -0.69 6.60
CA GLN A 143 35.20 -1.35 6.52
C GLN A 143 35.79 -1.17 5.12
N GLY A 144 36.71 -0.22 4.99
CA GLY A 144 37.24 0.19 3.68
C GLY A 144 36.11 0.73 2.79
N ASN A 145 35.92 0.13 1.63
CA ASN A 145 34.84 0.48 0.69
C ASN A 145 33.56 -0.35 0.89
N THR A 146 33.55 -1.27 1.86
CA THR A 146 32.41 -2.15 2.13
C THR A 146 31.57 -1.58 3.26
N LEU A 147 30.26 -1.52 3.03
CA LEU A 147 29.28 -1.16 4.05
C LEU A 147 28.66 -2.43 4.60
N TYR A 148 28.70 -2.60 5.92
CA TYR A 148 27.94 -3.61 6.63
C TYR A 148 26.79 -2.93 7.38
N LEU A 149 25.60 -3.50 7.30
CA LEU A 149 24.41 -2.98 7.96
C LEU A 149 23.88 -4.06 8.90
N PHE A 150 23.91 -3.79 10.20
CA PHE A 150 23.30 -4.63 11.22
C PHE A 150 21.93 -4.07 11.56
N PHE A 151 20.92 -4.92 11.70
CA PHE A 151 19.55 -4.48 11.94
C PHE A 151 18.76 -5.56 12.67
N GLU A 152 17.68 -5.14 13.33
CA GLU A 152 16.67 -6.07 13.84
C GLU A 152 15.94 -6.70 12.66
N THR A 153 15.79 -8.03 12.69
CA THR A 153 14.92 -8.76 11.78
C THR A 153 13.98 -9.65 12.57
N LYS A 154 12.68 -9.51 12.32
CA LYS A 154 11.67 -10.24 13.10
C LYS A 154 11.26 -11.54 12.44
N SER A 155 11.64 -12.66 13.05
CA SER A 155 11.30 -13.99 12.56
C SER A 155 9.78 -14.22 12.51
N THR A 156 9.30 -14.77 11.38
CA THR A 156 7.88 -15.13 11.22
C THR A 156 7.44 -16.33 12.06
N SER A 157 8.37 -17.16 12.53
CA SER A 157 8.07 -18.40 13.26
C SER A 157 8.04 -18.18 14.78
N THR A 158 9.06 -17.51 15.31
CA THR A 158 9.19 -17.22 16.75
C THR A 158 8.54 -15.89 17.14
N MET A 159 8.28 -15.00 16.17
CA MET A 159 7.82 -13.63 16.40
C MET A 159 8.77 -12.81 17.30
N GLN A 160 10.04 -13.21 17.35
CA GLN A 160 11.11 -12.50 18.06
C GLN A 160 12.01 -11.75 17.07
N GLY A 161 12.68 -10.71 17.54
CA GLY A 161 13.71 -9.99 16.81
C GLY A 161 15.05 -10.69 17.00
N ASP A 162 15.76 -10.90 15.91
CA ASP A 162 17.13 -11.40 15.86
C ASP A 162 18.00 -10.34 15.15
N ILE A 163 19.32 -10.41 15.25
CA ILE A 163 20.20 -9.44 14.58
C ILE A 163 20.61 -9.98 13.21
N GLY A 164 20.09 -9.37 12.15
CA GLY A 164 20.48 -9.62 10.78
C GLY A 164 21.67 -8.76 10.35
N VAL A 165 22.40 -9.21 9.32
CA VAL A 165 23.45 -8.41 8.67
C VAL A 165 23.37 -8.48 7.15
N ALA A 166 23.52 -7.31 6.52
CA ALA A 166 23.62 -7.17 5.07
C ALA A 166 24.90 -6.42 4.69
N ARG A 167 25.37 -6.64 3.45
CA ARG A 167 26.57 -6.03 2.90
C ARG A 167 26.27 -5.28 1.60
N SER A 168 26.88 -4.11 1.44
CA SER A 168 26.92 -3.39 0.18
C SER A 168 28.36 -3.07 -0.23
N VAL A 169 28.65 -3.24 -1.52
CA VAL A 169 29.93 -2.94 -2.16
C VAL A 169 29.83 -1.85 -3.23
N ASP A 170 28.63 -1.31 -3.45
CA ASP A 170 28.30 -0.30 -4.46
C ASP A 170 27.73 0.97 -3.82
N GLN A 171 28.29 1.34 -2.65
CA GLN A 171 27.89 2.53 -1.89
C GLN A 171 26.39 2.52 -1.56
N GLY A 172 25.87 1.39 -1.08
CA GLY A 172 24.51 1.27 -0.57
C GLY A 172 23.41 1.21 -1.62
N ALA A 173 23.75 1.11 -2.91
CA ALA A 173 22.77 0.99 -4.00
C ALA A 173 22.16 -0.43 -4.08
N THR A 174 22.93 -1.46 -3.73
CA THR A 174 22.46 -2.84 -3.54
C THR A 174 22.95 -3.41 -2.23
N TRP A 175 22.14 -4.32 -1.68
CA TRP A 175 22.42 -4.98 -0.40
C TRP A 175 22.22 -6.48 -0.53
N GLU A 176 23.26 -7.22 -0.15
CA GLU A 176 23.26 -8.67 -0.04
C GLU A 176 23.02 -9.05 1.42
N PHE A 177 21.95 -9.79 1.70
CA PHE A 177 21.71 -10.34 3.04
C PHE A 177 22.67 -11.52 3.30
N LEU A 178 23.49 -11.41 4.34
CA LEU A 178 24.53 -12.42 4.62
C LEU A 178 24.07 -13.49 5.62
N GLY A 179 23.13 -13.18 6.51
CA GLY A 179 22.65 -14.11 7.54
C GLY A 179 22.22 -13.42 8.84
N ILE A 180 21.94 -14.25 9.83
CA ILE A 180 21.72 -13.82 11.22
C ILE A 180 23.08 -13.74 11.92
N ALA A 181 23.46 -12.55 12.36
CA ALA A 181 24.68 -12.29 13.10
C ALA A 181 24.56 -12.72 14.57
N LEU A 182 23.37 -12.57 15.18
CA LEU A 182 23.15 -12.98 16.55
C LEU A 182 21.70 -13.42 16.76
N ASP A 183 21.53 -14.61 17.33
CA ASP A 183 20.26 -15.21 17.75
C ASP A 183 20.40 -15.66 19.21
N GLU A 184 19.41 -15.31 20.02
CA GLU A 184 19.33 -15.64 21.44
C GLU A 184 17.91 -16.12 21.77
N LYS A 185 17.73 -16.69 22.96
CA LYS A 185 16.40 -17.19 23.41
C LYS A 185 15.37 -16.09 23.70
N TRP A 186 15.74 -14.83 23.53
CA TRP A 186 14.91 -13.66 23.78
C TRP A 186 15.06 -12.68 22.61
N HIS A 187 14.10 -11.75 22.52
CA HIS A 187 14.08 -10.72 21.49
C HIS A 187 15.29 -9.78 21.59
N LEU A 188 15.99 -9.60 20.47
CA LEU A 188 17.10 -8.69 20.26
C LEU A 188 16.71 -7.57 19.28
N SER A 189 17.17 -6.35 19.55
CA SER A 189 17.01 -5.18 18.67
C SER A 189 18.21 -4.23 18.84
N TYR A 190 18.18 -3.06 18.22
CA TYR A 190 19.19 -1.99 18.40
C TYR A 190 20.66 -2.48 18.40
N PRO A 191 21.15 -3.11 17.30
CA PRO A 191 22.46 -3.78 17.23
C PRO A 191 23.64 -2.79 17.15
N PHE A 192 23.96 -2.11 18.26
CA PHE A 192 25.03 -1.11 18.29
C PHE A 192 26.40 -1.76 18.06
N VAL A 193 26.95 -1.58 16.84
CA VAL A 193 28.25 -2.12 16.42
C VAL A 193 29.35 -1.05 16.46
N PHE A 194 30.54 -1.40 16.94
CA PHE A 194 31.69 -0.49 17.01
C PHE A 194 33.02 -1.25 17.04
N SER A 195 34.12 -0.51 16.82
CA SER A 195 35.48 -1.05 16.96
C SER A 195 36.18 -0.47 18.19
N TYR A 196 36.97 -1.28 18.86
CA TYR A 196 37.83 -0.88 19.97
C TYR A 196 39.02 -1.84 20.06
N ASP A 197 40.24 -1.30 20.21
CA ASP A 197 41.48 -2.08 20.32
C ASP A 197 41.64 -3.16 19.23
N HIS A 198 41.42 -2.78 17.96
CA HIS A 198 41.46 -3.66 16.79
C HIS A 198 40.46 -4.84 16.81
N GLN A 199 39.50 -4.83 17.73
CA GLN A 199 38.41 -5.80 17.81
C GLN A 199 37.09 -5.14 17.43
N ILE A 200 36.14 -5.96 16.95
CA ILE A 200 34.78 -5.52 16.61
C ILE A 200 33.82 -6.06 17.66
N TYR A 201 32.98 -5.16 18.18
CA TYR A 201 32.01 -5.46 19.22
C TYR A 201 30.58 -5.16 18.76
N LEU A 202 29.65 -5.96 19.27
CA LEU A 202 28.21 -5.82 19.07
C LEU A 202 27.53 -5.73 20.44
N MET A 203 26.75 -4.69 20.65
CA MET A 203 26.01 -4.41 21.87
C MET A 203 24.52 -4.26 21.53
N PRO A 204 23.78 -5.38 21.39
CA PRO A 204 22.36 -5.33 21.08
C PRO A 204 21.53 -4.94 22.31
N GLU A 205 20.35 -4.39 22.08
CA GLU A 205 19.30 -4.42 23.10
C GLU A 205 18.85 -5.86 23.33
N GLY A 206 18.76 -6.25 24.61
CA GLY A 206 18.25 -7.56 25.05
C GLY A 206 17.48 -7.43 26.36
N SER A 207 16.67 -6.37 26.49
CA SER A 207 16.05 -5.93 27.75
C SER A 207 15.26 -7.03 28.46
N LYS A 208 14.65 -7.98 27.73
CA LYS A 208 13.93 -9.15 28.27
C LYS A 208 14.81 -10.09 29.11
N ASN A 209 16.12 -10.17 28.83
CA ASN A 209 17.06 -10.96 29.63
C ASN A 209 17.51 -10.23 30.92
N GLY A 210 17.26 -8.92 31.02
CA GLY A 210 17.61 -8.14 32.22
C GLY A 210 19.07 -7.71 32.31
N GLU A 211 19.85 -7.88 31.25
CA GLU A 211 21.28 -7.53 31.20
C GLU A 211 21.64 -6.84 29.88
N LEU A 212 22.50 -5.83 29.94
CA LEU A 212 23.19 -5.28 28.77
C LEU A 212 24.47 -6.08 28.51
N ARG A 213 24.50 -6.81 27.40
CA ARG A 213 25.58 -7.72 27.02
C ARG A 213 26.42 -7.15 25.87
N LEU A 214 27.71 -7.46 25.90
CA LEU A 214 28.67 -7.10 24.86
C LEU A 214 29.25 -8.38 24.24
N TYR A 215 29.15 -8.48 22.93
CA TYR A 215 29.66 -9.59 22.14
C TYR A 215 30.86 -9.14 21.33
N ARG A 216 31.85 -10.01 21.15
CA ARG A 216 33.04 -9.78 20.32
C ARG A 216 33.00 -10.67 19.10
N ALA A 217 33.32 -10.13 17.93
CA ALA A 217 33.42 -10.92 16.72
C ALA A 217 34.57 -11.94 16.82
N THR A 218 34.30 -13.20 16.51
CA THR A 218 35.34 -14.22 16.28
C THR A 218 35.62 -14.40 14.81
N ARG A 219 34.56 -14.33 13.98
CA ARG A 219 34.62 -14.31 12.52
C ARG A 219 33.58 -13.33 11.98
N PHE A 220 34.02 -12.11 11.73
CA PHE A 220 33.16 -11.03 11.26
C PHE A 220 32.60 -11.33 9.84
N PRO A 221 31.31 -11.05 9.55
CA PRO A 221 30.30 -10.42 10.41
C PRO A 221 29.33 -11.39 11.11
N LEU A 222 29.50 -12.71 10.99
CA LEU A 222 28.47 -13.69 11.36
C LEU A 222 28.73 -14.46 12.68
N GLU A 223 29.96 -14.53 13.18
CA GLU A 223 30.24 -15.24 14.42
C GLU A 223 30.69 -14.32 15.54
N TRP A 224 29.99 -14.45 16.66
CA TRP A 224 30.13 -13.62 17.83
C TRP A 224 30.16 -14.47 19.09
N ARG A 225 30.96 -14.05 20.08
CA ARG A 225 30.99 -14.66 21.40
C ARG A 225 30.66 -13.62 22.47
N LEU A 226 29.95 -14.02 23.52
CA LEU A 226 29.74 -13.15 24.68
C LEU A 226 31.08 -12.83 25.32
N GLU A 227 31.45 -11.55 25.35
CA GLU A 227 32.70 -11.09 25.95
C GLU A 227 32.46 -10.60 27.38
N LYS A 228 31.38 -9.83 27.60
CA LYS A 228 31.13 -9.24 28.93
C LYS A 228 29.66 -8.87 29.14
N VAL A 229 29.20 -8.97 30.38
CA VAL A 229 27.98 -8.30 30.85
C VAL A 229 28.37 -6.91 31.36
N LEU A 230 27.95 -5.86 30.65
CA LEU A 230 28.32 -4.48 30.98
C LEU A 230 27.56 -3.95 32.18
N ILE A 231 26.23 -4.14 32.18
CA ILE A 231 25.32 -3.64 33.23
C ILE A 231 24.21 -4.68 33.42
N ARG A 232 23.97 -5.11 34.67
CA ARG A 232 22.87 -6.04 35.02
C ARG A 232 21.56 -5.30 35.23
N LYS A 233 21.03 -4.72 34.15
CA LYS A 233 19.73 -4.03 34.10
C LYS A 233 19.05 -4.25 32.74
N PRO A 234 17.70 -4.26 32.68
CA PRO A 234 16.94 -4.29 31.42
C PRO A 234 17.03 -2.92 30.72
N LEU A 235 18.17 -2.64 30.09
CA LEU A 235 18.39 -1.40 29.35
C LEU A 235 17.87 -1.52 27.92
N VAL A 236 17.28 -0.44 27.43
CA VAL A 236 16.65 -0.30 26.11
C VAL A 236 17.38 0.79 25.32
N ASP A 237 17.60 0.56 24.02
CA ASP A 237 18.31 1.43 23.07
C ASP A 237 19.64 1.98 23.61
N ALA A 238 20.55 1.12 24.06
CA ALA A 238 21.82 1.56 24.62
C ALA A 238 22.76 2.11 23.54
N SER A 239 23.15 3.39 23.66
CA SER A 239 24.12 4.04 22.78
C SER A 239 25.42 4.34 23.51
N LEU A 240 26.55 3.98 22.88
CA LEU A 240 27.90 4.16 23.40
C LEU A 240 28.67 5.21 22.56
N PHE A 241 29.35 6.14 23.19
CA PHE A 241 30.24 7.07 22.47
C PHE A 241 31.39 7.56 23.34
N GLN A 242 32.45 8.05 22.69
CA GLN A 242 33.57 8.69 23.38
C GLN A 242 33.43 10.21 23.27
N TYR A 243 33.54 10.89 24.39
CA TYR A 243 33.48 12.35 24.44
C TYR A 243 34.31 12.88 25.62
N GLU A 244 35.16 13.87 25.36
CA GLU A 244 36.04 14.52 26.34
C GLU A 244 36.82 13.55 27.24
N GLY A 245 37.40 12.49 26.63
CA GLY A 245 38.26 11.53 27.33
C GLY A 245 37.55 10.44 28.14
N TYR A 246 36.21 10.42 28.14
CA TYR A 246 35.42 9.36 28.77
C TYR A 246 34.60 8.59 27.73
N TYR A 247 34.27 7.35 28.07
CA TYR A 247 33.22 6.59 27.39
C TYR A 247 31.92 6.83 28.12
N TRP A 248 30.88 7.19 27.36
CA TRP A 248 29.54 7.45 27.84
C TRP A 248 28.59 6.40 27.29
N LEU A 249 27.62 6.01 28.11
CA LEU A 249 26.56 5.10 27.74
C LEU A 249 25.23 5.73 28.13
N LEU A 250 24.35 5.87 27.16
CA LEU A 250 22.99 6.40 27.34
C LEU A 250 22.01 5.27 27.05
N ALA A 251 21.03 5.05 27.92
CA ALA A 251 19.99 4.05 27.70
C ALA A 251 18.73 4.38 28.50
N SER A 252 17.59 3.82 28.10
CA SER A 252 16.39 3.83 28.93
C SER A 252 16.39 2.65 29.90
N ASP A 253 16.07 2.88 31.18
CA ASP A 253 16.06 1.83 32.22
C ASP A 253 14.64 1.36 32.52
N PHE A 254 14.35 0.08 32.25
CA PHE A 254 13.02 -0.53 32.43
C PHE A 254 12.89 -1.34 33.73
N SER A 255 13.80 -1.16 34.70
CA SER A 255 13.82 -1.96 35.94
C SER A 255 12.71 -1.65 36.96
N GLN A 256 11.98 -0.53 36.83
CA GLN A 256 10.93 -0.16 37.78
C GLN A 256 9.54 -0.59 37.29
N SER A 257 8.87 -1.45 38.06
CA SER A 257 7.47 -1.82 37.85
C SER A 257 6.57 -0.63 38.15
N GLY A 258 5.92 -0.06 37.14
CA GLY A 258 4.93 1.03 37.29
C GLY A 258 5.31 2.34 36.60
N THR A 259 6.56 2.52 36.17
CA THR A 259 6.87 3.55 35.16
C THR A 259 6.18 3.15 33.86
N GLU A 260 5.46 4.08 33.22
CA GLU A 260 5.02 3.89 31.85
C GLU A 260 6.19 3.36 31.01
N LYS A 261 5.95 2.39 30.11
CA LYS A 261 6.94 1.57 29.38
C LYS A 261 7.96 2.33 28.49
N ASN A 262 8.37 3.56 28.80
CA ASN A 262 9.34 4.42 28.09
C ASN A 262 9.96 5.49 29.03
N GLY A 263 10.13 5.20 30.33
CA GLY A 263 10.02 6.23 31.38
C GLY A 263 11.26 7.07 31.76
N GLU A 264 12.49 6.57 31.62
CA GLU A 264 13.68 7.26 32.18
C GLU A 264 14.94 7.13 31.31
N LEU A 265 15.53 8.26 30.90
CA LEU A 265 16.88 8.30 30.30
C LEU A 265 17.93 8.31 31.41
N LYS A 266 18.91 7.40 31.32
CA LYS A 266 20.05 7.32 32.26
C LYS A 266 21.37 7.34 31.51
N ILE A 267 22.36 7.91 32.19
CA ILE A 267 23.74 8.07 31.71
C ILE A 267 24.68 7.28 32.61
N TRP A 268 25.62 6.57 31.99
CA TRP A 268 26.77 5.97 32.65
C TRP A 268 28.06 6.46 31.99
N TYR A 269 29.15 6.45 32.75
CA TYR A 269 30.48 6.78 32.23
C TYR A 269 31.53 5.76 32.68
N SER A 270 32.59 5.64 31.89
CA SER A 270 33.74 4.79 32.17
C SER A 270 35.02 5.30 31.50
N GLY A 271 36.17 4.79 31.93
CA GLY A 271 37.45 5.00 31.24
C GLY A 271 37.68 4.02 30.08
N SER A 272 36.84 3.00 29.92
CA SER A 272 36.91 2.01 28.85
C SER A 272 35.48 1.64 28.40
N PRO A 273 35.24 1.34 27.11
CA PRO A 273 33.93 0.87 26.66
C PRO A 273 33.57 -0.51 27.26
N LEU A 274 34.55 -1.22 27.82
CA LEU A 274 34.36 -2.49 28.52
C LEU A 274 33.98 -2.29 29.99
N GLY A 275 33.86 -1.06 30.47
CA GLY A 275 33.60 -0.73 31.86
C GLY A 275 34.85 -0.81 32.76
N PRO A 276 34.68 -0.76 34.10
CA PRO A 276 33.42 -0.75 34.81
C PRO A 276 32.64 0.56 34.60
N TRP A 277 31.31 0.45 34.54
CA TRP A 277 30.41 1.57 34.30
C TRP A 277 29.95 2.21 35.61
N LYS A 278 30.09 3.53 35.73
CA LYS A 278 29.59 4.32 36.87
C LYS A 278 28.37 5.13 36.46
N GLN A 279 27.36 5.19 37.31
CA GLN A 279 26.17 6.01 37.05
C GLN A 279 26.50 7.49 37.15
N HIS A 280 25.92 8.28 36.25
CA HIS A 280 25.94 9.73 36.32
C HIS A 280 25.17 10.25 37.54
N ARG A 281 25.65 11.32 38.18
CA ARG A 281 25.07 11.82 39.45
C ARG A 281 23.63 12.31 39.33
N ARG A 282 23.26 12.84 38.16
CA ARG A 282 21.90 13.35 37.88
C ARG A 282 20.92 12.29 37.36
N ASN A 283 21.24 11.00 37.42
CA ASN A 283 20.29 9.98 36.99
C ASN A 283 19.04 9.93 37.90
N PRO A 284 17.82 9.75 37.34
CA PRO A 284 17.50 9.79 35.91
C PRO A 284 17.50 11.23 35.36
N ILE A 285 18.00 11.39 34.13
CA ILE A 285 18.10 12.69 33.47
C ILE A 285 16.72 13.23 33.11
N TYR A 286 15.91 12.40 32.46
CA TYR A 286 14.52 12.70 32.10
C TYR A 286 13.60 11.68 32.75
N ARG A 287 12.40 12.13 33.13
CA ARG A 287 11.34 11.27 33.67
C ARG A 287 10.00 11.63 33.03
N GLY A 288 9.26 10.62 32.57
CA GLY A 288 7.80 10.69 32.36
C GLY A 288 7.31 11.34 31.06
N ASP A 289 8.02 12.31 30.47
CA ASP A 289 7.58 12.93 29.22
C ASP A 289 8.19 12.25 27.98
N ARG A 290 7.38 11.46 27.27
CA ARG A 290 7.76 10.75 26.04
C ARG A 290 8.09 11.69 24.87
N SER A 291 7.66 12.95 24.94
CA SER A 291 7.95 13.96 23.92
C SER A 291 9.38 14.51 24.01
N LEU A 292 10.04 14.32 25.16
CA LEU A 292 11.43 14.75 25.41
C LEU A 292 12.48 13.78 24.89
N GLY A 293 12.09 12.65 24.28
CA GLY A 293 13.04 11.71 23.69
C GLY A 293 13.82 10.90 24.73
N THR A 294 13.10 10.19 25.60
CA THR A 294 13.68 9.34 26.65
C THR A 294 14.40 8.10 26.11
N ARG A 295 14.00 7.63 24.92
CA ARG A 295 14.64 6.54 24.17
C ARG A 295 15.60 7.10 23.12
N ASN A 296 16.74 6.43 22.93
CA ASN A 296 17.71 6.84 21.91
C ASN A 296 17.20 6.45 20.51
N GLY A 297 17.49 7.30 19.53
CA GLY A 297 17.11 7.11 18.13
C GLY A 297 18.29 6.75 17.23
N GLY A 298 19.28 6.03 17.76
CA GLY A 298 20.48 5.61 17.03
C GLY A 298 21.79 6.17 17.60
N ARG A 299 22.81 6.24 16.74
CA ARG A 299 24.18 6.60 17.13
C ARG A 299 24.35 8.10 17.34
N PRO A 300 24.83 8.56 18.51
CA PRO A 300 25.27 9.95 18.68
C PRO A 300 26.49 10.24 17.80
N PHE A 301 26.54 11.44 17.23
CA PHE A 301 27.63 11.85 16.34
C PHE A 301 28.25 13.17 16.79
N ILE A 302 29.52 13.38 16.42
CA ILE A 302 30.24 14.62 16.65
C ILE A 302 30.32 15.37 15.32
N TYR A 303 29.93 16.64 15.34
CA TYR A 303 30.02 17.53 14.17
C TYR A 303 30.49 18.91 14.63
N GLU A 304 31.52 19.44 13.97
CA GLU A 304 32.15 20.73 14.33
C GLU A 304 32.50 20.84 15.83
N GLY A 305 32.99 19.75 16.41
CA GLY A 305 33.40 19.65 17.82
C GLY A 305 32.26 19.53 18.84
N SER A 306 31.00 19.65 18.41
CA SER A 306 29.82 19.48 19.28
C SER A 306 29.26 18.05 19.20
N LEU A 307 28.77 17.53 20.32
CA LEU A 307 28.09 16.25 20.40
C LEU A 307 26.59 16.41 20.11
N TYR A 308 26.03 15.51 19.30
CA TYR A 308 24.62 15.45 18.99
C TYR A 308 24.04 14.09 19.35
N ARG A 309 22.94 14.10 20.10
CA ARG A 309 22.16 12.91 20.46
C ARG A 309 20.92 12.82 19.60
N LEU A 310 20.61 11.61 19.13
CA LEU A 310 19.37 11.29 18.45
C LEU A 310 18.41 10.63 19.44
N ALA A 311 17.15 11.04 19.41
CA ALA A 311 16.12 10.58 20.34
C ALA A 311 14.79 10.31 19.64
N GLN A 312 14.04 9.32 20.13
CA GLN A 312 12.73 8.97 19.60
C GLN A 312 11.64 9.89 20.19
N ASP A 313 10.88 10.58 19.36
CA ASP A 313 9.68 11.29 19.81
C ASP A 313 8.50 10.30 19.91
N GLY A 314 8.10 10.00 21.14
CA GLY A 314 6.98 9.12 21.45
C GLY A 314 5.69 9.84 21.88
N SER A 315 5.54 11.15 21.59
CA SER A 315 4.41 11.96 22.05
C SER A 315 3.04 11.51 21.53
N GLY A 316 2.96 10.91 20.33
CA GLY A 316 1.74 10.35 19.77
C GLY A 316 1.68 8.82 19.86
N THR A 317 2.47 8.13 19.03
CA THR A 317 2.60 6.67 19.01
C THR A 317 4.07 6.27 19.05
N TYR A 318 4.36 5.01 19.38
CA TYR A 318 5.74 4.51 19.38
C TYR A 318 6.40 4.71 18.00
N GLY A 319 7.56 5.36 18.00
CA GLY A 319 8.42 5.58 16.84
C GLY A 319 7.94 6.66 15.86
N GLN A 320 7.23 7.69 16.33
CA GLN A 320 6.61 8.68 15.45
C GLN A 320 7.64 9.44 14.58
N ARG A 321 8.75 9.88 15.18
CA ARG A 321 9.83 10.60 14.49
C ARG A 321 11.10 10.61 15.34
N ILE A 322 12.20 11.04 14.72
CA ILE A 322 13.48 11.30 15.40
C ILE A 322 13.62 12.80 15.68
N ARG A 323 14.20 13.13 16.84
CA ARG A 323 14.65 14.47 17.20
C ARG A 323 16.16 14.46 17.42
N ALA A 324 16.82 15.53 17.00
CA ALA A 324 18.23 15.76 17.28
C ALA A 324 18.37 16.75 18.43
N TYR A 325 19.32 16.49 19.32
CA TYR A 325 19.66 17.36 20.44
C TYR A 325 21.15 17.65 20.42
N LYS A 326 21.52 18.93 20.47
CA LYS A 326 22.90 19.34 20.71
C LYS A 326 23.18 19.27 22.20
N VAL A 327 24.17 18.47 22.58
CA VAL A 327 24.61 18.36 23.97
C VAL A 327 25.55 19.52 24.27
N GLU A 328 25.12 20.40 25.16
CA GLU A 328 25.85 21.64 25.47
C GLU A 328 26.75 21.48 26.69
N ASN A 329 26.39 20.59 27.62
CA ASN A 329 27.27 20.19 28.71
C ASN A 329 27.07 18.70 29.00
N LEU A 330 28.17 17.96 29.03
CA LEU A 330 28.23 16.57 29.47
C LEU A 330 29.49 16.38 30.32
N SER A 331 29.29 16.42 31.63
CA SER A 331 30.33 16.12 32.62
C SER A 331 29.87 14.99 33.54
N LYS A 332 30.66 14.62 34.55
CA LYS A 332 30.24 13.59 35.53
C LYS A 332 29.11 14.06 36.45
N GLU A 333 28.90 15.38 36.52
CA GLU A 333 28.04 16.06 37.48
C GLU A 333 26.85 16.74 36.82
N GLU A 334 26.98 17.13 35.55
CA GLU A 334 26.01 17.94 34.82
C GLU A 334 25.75 17.38 33.43
N PHE A 335 24.49 17.46 33.03
CA PHE A 335 24.04 17.15 31.68
C PHE A 335 22.92 18.10 31.30
N TRP A 336 23.01 18.71 30.13
CA TRP A 336 21.87 19.34 29.46
C TRP A 336 22.11 19.44 27.95
N GLU A 337 21.00 19.44 27.21
CA GLU A 337 20.98 19.43 25.75
C GLU A 337 19.84 20.32 25.25
N VAL A 338 19.94 20.79 24.00
CA VAL A 338 18.94 21.63 23.35
C VAL A 338 18.49 21.01 22.03
N PRO A 339 17.19 21.07 21.70
CA PRO A 339 16.68 20.52 20.45
C PRO A 339 17.24 21.30 19.26
N VAL A 340 17.61 20.59 18.21
CA VAL A 340 18.07 21.14 16.93
C VAL A 340 17.35 20.47 15.76
N LYS A 341 17.24 21.16 14.63
CA LYS A 341 16.61 20.62 13.42
C LYS A 341 17.60 19.70 12.69
N LEU A 342 17.19 18.46 12.44
CA LEU A 342 18.02 17.46 11.75
C LEU A 342 18.13 17.68 10.23
N GLY A 343 17.19 18.43 9.63
CA GLY A 343 17.25 18.78 8.19
C GLY A 343 16.70 17.71 7.25
N ILE A 344 16.27 16.54 7.73
CA ILE A 344 15.56 15.53 6.93
C ILE A 344 14.13 16.03 6.64
N GLU A 345 13.78 16.13 5.35
CA GLU A 345 12.44 16.53 4.91
C GLU A 345 11.41 15.40 5.07
N GLU A 346 10.26 15.73 5.66
CA GLU A 346 9.14 14.80 5.80
C GLU A 346 8.39 14.65 4.47
N SER A 347 8.08 13.41 4.10
CA SER A 347 7.31 13.15 2.88
C SER A 347 5.85 13.59 3.03
N LYS A 348 5.37 14.38 2.08
CA LYS A 348 3.95 14.77 1.99
C LYS A 348 3.04 13.66 1.46
N LYS A 349 3.59 12.49 1.07
CA LYS A 349 2.81 11.35 0.57
C LYS A 349 2.12 10.55 1.68
N GLY A 350 2.42 10.84 2.96
CA GLY A 350 1.87 10.10 4.09
C GLY A 350 2.15 8.60 3.97
N ARG A 351 1.13 7.75 4.16
CA ARG A 351 1.29 6.28 4.10
C ARG A 351 1.79 5.70 2.77
N ASN A 352 1.78 6.48 1.69
CA ASN A 352 2.33 6.03 0.40
C ASN A 352 3.86 6.19 0.33
N ALA A 353 4.47 6.91 1.29
CA ALA A 353 5.92 6.90 1.49
C ALA A 353 6.30 5.82 2.51
N TRP A 354 7.43 5.15 2.27
CA TRP A 354 7.92 4.05 3.10
C TRP A 354 8.20 4.46 4.55
N ASN A 355 8.60 5.71 4.77
CA ASN A 355 8.86 6.34 6.06
C ASN A 355 7.81 7.41 6.43
N GLY A 356 6.64 7.41 5.78
CA GLY A 356 5.71 8.53 5.87
C GLY A 356 4.81 8.56 7.11
N ILE A 357 4.83 7.51 7.95
CA ILE A 357 4.04 7.46 9.19
C ILE A 357 4.93 7.45 10.43
N ARG A 358 6.04 6.71 10.38
CA ARG A 358 6.97 6.51 11.50
C ARG A 358 8.41 6.32 11.00
N TYR A 359 9.37 6.75 11.80
CA TYR A 359 10.81 6.50 11.66
C TYR A 359 11.44 6.86 13.00
N HIS A 360 12.20 5.95 13.60
CA HIS A 360 12.66 6.11 14.98
C HIS A 360 14.15 5.85 15.17
N HIS A 361 14.83 5.35 14.15
CA HIS A 361 16.25 5.08 14.19
C HIS A 361 17.01 5.77 13.07
N LEU A 362 18.15 6.38 13.39
CA LEU A 362 19.11 6.92 12.44
C LEU A 362 20.55 6.68 12.94
N ASP A 363 21.39 6.06 12.12
CA ASP A 363 22.83 5.99 12.34
C ASP A 363 23.54 6.78 11.23
N ALA A 364 24.20 7.88 11.63
CA ALA A 364 24.93 8.77 10.73
C ALA A 364 26.44 8.72 11.01
N GLN A 365 27.24 8.54 9.97
CA GLN A 365 28.69 8.41 10.05
C GLN A 365 29.38 9.21 8.95
N GLN A 366 30.58 9.70 9.24
CA GLN A 366 31.42 10.38 8.27
C GLN A 366 32.23 9.34 7.47
N LEU A 367 32.22 9.48 6.15
CA LEU A 367 33.02 8.69 5.22
C LEU A 367 34.46 9.21 5.16
N PRO A 368 35.43 8.38 4.72
CA PRO A 368 36.81 8.84 4.50
C PRO A 368 36.95 10.02 3.53
N SER A 369 35.97 10.23 2.64
CA SER A 369 35.92 11.39 1.73
C SER A 369 35.58 12.71 2.43
N GLY A 370 35.15 12.67 3.70
CA GLY A 370 34.63 13.81 4.45
C GLY A 370 33.10 13.98 4.35
N ASP A 371 32.48 13.35 3.35
CA ASP A 371 31.02 13.32 3.19
C ASP A 371 30.37 12.44 4.27
N TRP A 372 29.06 12.60 4.47
CA TRP A 372 28.28 11.85 5.44
C TRP A 372 27.39 10.82 4.75
N ILE A 373 27.26 9.66 5.40
CA ILE A 373 26.29 8.61 5.11
C ILE A 373 25.40 8.43 6.33
N ALA A 374 24.11 8.19 6.10
CA ALA A 374 23.22 7.78 7.18
C ALA A 374 22.26 6.68 6.74
N VAL A 375 21.88 5.83 7.67
CA VAL A 375 20.84 4.80 7.49
C VAL A 375 19.71 5.08 8.46
N MET A 376 18.47 4.98 7.98
CA MET A 376 17.27 5.30 8.74
C MET A 376 16.23 4.21 8.54
N ASP A 377 15.54 3.81 9.60
CA ASP A 377 14.34 3.00 9.44
C ASP A 377 13.12 3.86 9.12
N GLY A 378 12.06 3.21 8.68
CA GLY A 378 10.83 3.87 8.32
C GLY A 378 9.70 2.89 8.18
N ASP A 379 8.52 3.33 8.59
CA ASP A 379 7.28 2.60 8.49
C ASP A 379 6.15 3.50 7.97
N ARG A 380 5.30 2.86 7.19
CA ARG A 380 4.10 3.42 6.56
C ARG A 380 2.81 3.01 7.26
N VAL A 381 2.91 2.16 8.29
CA VAL A 381 1.79 1.62 9.04
C VAL A 381 1.79 2.21 10.45
N PRO A 382 0.65 2.67 10.99
CA PRO A 382 0.56 3.06 12.40
C PRO A 382 0.77 1.85 13.34
N SER A 383 1.31 2.10 14.53
CA SER A 383 1.41 1.06 15.57
C SER A 383 0.02 0.50 15.92
N GLY A 384 -0.12 -0.81 16.02
CA GLY A 384 -1.38 -1.48 16.38
C GLY A 384 -2.46 -1.43 15.31
N HIS A 385 -2.13 -1.01 14.08
CA HIS A 385 -3.11 -0.82 13.01
C HIS A 385 -3.90 -2.09 12.70
N THR A 386 -3.25 -3.25 12.64
CA THR A 386 -3.89 -4.55 12.37
C THR A 386 -4.96 -4.88 13.42
N ALA A 387 -4.65 -4.69 14.71
CA ALA A 387 -5.61 -4.89 15.79
C ALA A 387 -6.78 -3.88 15.73
N TRP A 388 -6.49 -2.61 15.46
CA TRP A 388 -7.51 -1.57 15.35
C TRP A 388 -8.49 -1.82 14.20
N ARG A 389 -7.96 -2.24 13.04
CA ARG A 389 -8.77 -2.61 11.89
C ARG A 389 -9.66 -3.82 12.15
N PHE A 390 -9.13 -4.82 12.82
CA PHE A 390 -9.92 -5.98 13.23
C PHE A 390 -11.08 -5.55 14.14
N LEU A 391 -10.81 -4.72 15.15
CA LEU A 391 -11.84 -4.18 16.05
C LEU A 391 -12.92 -3.39 15.30
N LEU A 392 -12.53 -2.52 14.36
CA LEU A 392 -13.48 -1.79 13.52
C LEU A 392 -14.29 -2.70 12.61
N GLY A 393 -13.63 -3.68 11.98
CA GLY A 393 -14.28 -4.69 11.16
C GLY A 393 -15.35 -5.45 11.93
N CYS A 394 -15.03 -5.94 13.13
CA CYS A 394 -15.99 -6.57 14.04
C CYS A 394 -17.14 -5.62 14.43
N THR A 395 -16.84 -4.35 14.65
CA THR A 395 -17.86 -3.33 14.96
C THR A 395 -18.83 -3.14 13.79
N PHE A 396 -18.34 -3.09 12.54
CA PHE A 396 -19.21 -3.00 11.36
C PHE A 396 -20.04 -4.26 11.14
N VAL A 397 -19.49 -5.45 11.42
CA VAL A 397 -20.26 -6.71 11.40
C VAL A 397 -21.38 -6.69 12.46
N LEU A 398 -21.09 -6.18 13.67
CA LEU A 398 -22.10 -6.02 14.72
C LEU A 398 -23.20 -5.04 14.29
N LEU A 399 -22.82 -3.89 13.72
CA LEU A 399 -23.77 -2.88 13.22
C LEU A 399 -24.64 -3.45 12.09
N LEU A 400 -24.05 -4.22 11.17
CA LEU A 400 -24.78 -4.91 10.11
C LEU A 400 -25.79 -5.91 10.72
N PHE A 401 -25.37 -6.70 11.70
CA PHE A 401 -26.28 -7.61 12.39
C PHE A 401 -27.46 -6.87 13.02
N LEU A 402 -27.21 -5.78 13.76
CA LEU A 402 -28.26 -4.95 14.35
C LEU A 402 -29.19 -4.34 13.29
N GLN A 403 -28.64 -3.90 12.16
CA GLN A 403 -29.39 -3.33 11.04
C GLN A 403 -30.27 -4.38 10.35
N VAL A 404 -29.78 -5.60 10.13
CA VAL A 404 -30.57 -6.74 9.61
C VAL A 404 -31.69 -7.10 10.58
N MET A 405 -31.40 -7.14 11.89
CA MET A 405 -32.41 -7.39 12.91
C MET A 405 -33.51 -6.32 12.89
N LEU A 406 -33.13 -5.04 12.81
CA LEU A 406 -34.08 -3.92 12.70
C LEU A 406 -34.95 -4.04 11.43
N MET A 407 -34.34 -4.34 10.28
CA MET A 407 -35.08 -4.56 9.03
C MET A 407 -36.05 -5.74 9.16
N GLY A 408 -35.64 -6.82 9.81
CA GLY A 408 -36.48 -7.97 10.10
C GLY A 408 -37.66 -7.66 11.02
N PHE A 409 -37.51 -6.76 12.01
CA PHE A 409 -38.61 -6.27 12.84
C PHE A 409 -39.58 -5.37 12.06
N LEU A 410 -39.07 -4.47 11.22
CA LEU A 410 -39.90 -3.58 10.40
C LEU A 410 -40.74 -4.38 9.41
N VAL A 411 -40.11 -5.31 8.69
CA VAL A 411 -40.79 -6.22 7.74
C VAL A 411 -41.64 -7.26 8.47
N GLY A 412 -41.45 -7.43 9.79
CA GLY A 412 -42.16 -8.35 10.68
C GLY A 412 -41.86 -9.82 10.42
N SER A 413 -40.69 -10.11 9.85
CA SER A 413 -40.14 -11.46 9.71
C SER A 413 -39.56 -11.96 11.03
N ILE A 414 -39.10 -11.05 11.90
CA ILE A 414 -38.49 -11.34 13.20
C ILE A 414 -39.41 -10.87 14.33
N ASN A 415 -39.71 -11.77 15.27
CA ASN A 415 -40.44 -11.48 16.50
C ASN A 415 -39.63 -12.02 17.69
N CYS A 416 -39.55 -11.28 18.81
CA CYS A 416 -38.90 -11.79 20.02
C CYS A 416 -39.82 -12.78 20.73
N ILE A 417 -39.68 -14.08 20.45
CA ILE A 417 -40.44 -15.15 21.11
C ILE A 417 -39.50 -15.87 22.08
N VAL A 418 -39.80 -15.78 23.39
CA VAL A 418 -39.13 -16.58 24.42
C VAL A 418 -39.93 -17.89 24.54
N PRO A 419 -39.37 -19.06 24.19
CA PRO A 419 -40.11 -20.31 24.25
C PRO A 419 -40.43 -20.67 25.71
N PRO A 420 -41.66 -21.14 26.02
CA PRO A 420 -41.94 -21.74 27.31
C PRO A 420 -41.21 -23.09 27.39
N SER A 421 -40.33 -23.23 28.38
CA SER A 421 -39.72 -24.48 28.88
C SER A 421 -39.96 -25.75 28.04
N CYS A 422 -38.89 -26.25 27.40
CA CYS A 422 -38.86 -27.58 26.79
C CYS A 422 -39.04 -28.66 27.87
N CYS A 423 -40.19 -29.33 27.90
CA CYS A 423 -40.36 -30.73 28.36
C CYS A 423 -41.77 -31.22 27.99
N MET A 424 -41.84 -32.31 27.23
CA MET A 424 -43.08 -33.03 26.93
C MET A 424 -43.56 -33.77 28.18
N ALA A 425 -44.81 -33.56 28.61
CA ALA A 425 -45.44 -34.40 29.61
C ALA A 425 -46.00 -35.66 28.93
N VAL A 426 -45.25 -36.76 28.99
CA VAL A 426 -45.77 -38.10 28.75
C VAL A 426 -46.43 -38.59 30.05
N SER A 427 -47.65 -39.10 29.89
CA SER A 427 -48.52 -39.69 30.91
C SER A 427 -47.82 -40.72 31.80
N ARG A 428 -47.85 -40.52 33.13
CA ARG A 428 -48.36 -41.48 34.13
C ARG A 428 -48.32 -40.91 35.55
N ARG A 429 -49.35 -41.25 36.32
CA ARG A 429 -49.60 -40.86 37.72
C ARG A 429 -48.53 -41.39 38.68
N ASN A 430 -48.25 -40.57 39.70
CA ASN A 430 -47.67 -40.85 41.02
C ASN A 430 -46.17 -41.20 41.10
N GLU A 431 -45.34 -40.18 41.36
CA GLU A 431 -44.37 -40.04 42.48
C GLU A 431 -43.49 -38.76 42.26
N PRO A 432 -42.96 -38.11 43.31
CA PRO A 432 -42.47 -36.73 43.22
C PRO A 432 -40.97 -36.67 42.87
N CYS A 433 -40.63 -36.19 41.66
CA CYS A 433 -39.25 -35.85 41.34
C CYS A 433 -38.97 -34.39 41.70
N TRP A 434 -38.17 -34.20 42.75
CA TRP A 434 -37.55 -32.94 43.14
C TRP A 434 -36.54 -32.48 42.08
N PHE A 435 -36.90 -31.51 41.24
CA PHE A 435 -35.93 -30.59 40.66
C PHE A 435 -36.53 -29.18 40.57
N TRP A 436 -35.95 -28.27 41.36
CA TRP A 436 -36.32 -26.87 41.45
C TRP A 436 -36.11 -26.14 40.12
N THR A 437 -37.20 -25.82 39.45
CA THR A 437 -37.28 -24.78 38.42
C THR A 437 -37.04 -23.40 39.04
N ARG A 438 -36.13 -22.57 38.51
CA ARG A 438 -36.08 -21.12 38.80
C ARG A 438 -36.93 -20.34 37.78
N PRO A 439 -38.13 -19.83 38.12
CA PRO A 439 -39.04 -19.18 37.15
C PRO A 439 -38.78 -17.68 36.97
N GLN A 440 -38.04 -17.04 37.89
CA GLN A 440 -37.93 -15.57 37.94
C GLN A 440 -37.06 -14.96 36.84
N PHE A 441 -36.03 -15.65 36.36
CA PHE A 441 -35.17 -15.14 35.28
C PHE A 441 -35.95 -15.02 33.96
N ASN A 442 -36.90 -15.93 33.72
CA ASN A 442 -37.75 -15.94 32.53
C ASN A 442 -38.78 -14.79 32.50
N LEU A 443 -39.27 -14.31 33.65
CA LEU A 443 -40.32 -13.29 33.71
C LEU A 443 -39.83 -11.87 33.36
N LYS A 444 -38.64 -11.46 33.81
CA LYS A 444 -38.03 -10.16 33.43
C LYS A 444 -37.71 -10.12 31.93
N VAL A 445 -37.11 -11.20 31.41
CA VAL A 445 -36.79 -11.34 29.98
C VAL A 445 -38.06 -11.32 29.13
N ARG A 446 -39.13 -11.99 29.58
CA ARG A 446 -40.43 -11.99 28.89
C ARG A 446 -41.14 -10.63 28.94
N LYS A 447 -41.00 -9.87 30.03
CA LYS A 447 -41.51 -8.49 30.11
C LYS A 447 -40.77 -7.61 29.09
N HIS A 448 -39.45 -7.68 29.03
CA HIS A 448 -38.66 -6.93 28.05
C HIS A 448 -38.95 -7.34 26.59
N SER A 449 -39.09 -8.64 26.29
CA SER A 449 -39.43 -9.09 24.95
C SER A 449 -40.83 -8.65 24.51
N SER A 450 -41.81 -8.65 25.43
CA SER A 450 -43.16 -8.15 25.16
C SER A 450 -43.20 -6.64 24.91
N VAL A 451 -42.37 -5.87 25.60
CA VAL A 451 -42.20 -4.43 25.41
C VAL A 451 -41.56 -4.15 24.05
N MET A 452 -40.49 -4.87 23.69
CA MET A 452 -39.86 -4.76 22.37
C MET A 452 -40.81 -5.08 21.22
N ASN A 453 -41.60 -6.15 21.33
CA ASN A 453 -42.58 -6.51 20.30
C ASN A 453 -43.67 -5.43 20.15
N ARG A 454 -44.08 -4.74 21.23
CA ARG A 454 -45.02 -3.60 21.15
C ARG A 454 -44.41 -2.40 20.45
N TYR A 455 -43.17 -2.06 20.76
CA TYR A 455 -42.45 -0.97 20.06
C TYR A 455 -42.26 -1.30 18.58
N GLY A 456 -41.86 -2.52 18.24
CA GLY A 456 -41.73 -2.99 16.85
C GLY A 456 -43.05 -2.88 16.07
N SER A 457 -44.17 -3.29 16.68
CA SER A 457 -45.50 -3.15 16.08
C SER A 457 -45.94 -1.68 15.90
N SER A 458 -45.63 -0.81 16.88
CA SER A 458 -45.91 0.63 16.79
C SER A 458 -45.13 1.33 15.68
N ILE A 459 -43.84 1.00 15.54
CA ILE A 459 -42.97 1.52 14.47
C ILE A 459 -43.45 1.01 13.10
N ARG A 460 -43.84 -0.27 13.01
CA ARG A 460 -44.42 -0.87 11.78
C ARG A 460 -45.72 -0.19 11.36
N GLY A 461 -46.55 0.21 12.32
CA GLY A 461 -47.76 1.00 12.09
C GLY A 461 -47.46 2.42 11.56
N ARG A 462 -46.38 3.06 12.02
CA ARG A 462 -45.96 4.40 11.58
C ARG A 462 -45.26 4.42 10.21
N ALA A 463 -44.49 3.39 9.88
CA ALA A 463 -43.66 3.35 8.67
C ALA A 463 -44.34 2.77 7.42
N ASN A 464 -45.61 2.32 7.53
CA ASN A 464 -46.41 1.62 6.51
C ASN A 464 -45.65 1.24 5.21
N ILE A 465 -45.11 0.03 5.20
CA ILE A 465 -44.22 -0.51 4.12
C ILE A 465 -44.89 -0.51 2.74
N LYS A 466 -46.22 -0.44 2.67
CA LYS A 466 -46.95 -0.36 1.40
C LYS A 466 -46.90 1.02 0.76
N THR A 467 -46.53 2.06 1.50
CA THR A 467 -46.41 3.44 1.02
C THR A 467 -45.07 3.69 0.32
N CYS A 468 -45.01 4.71 -0.54
CA CYS A 468 -43.76 5.14 -1.19
C CYS A 468 -42.67 5.48 -0.16
N CYS A 469 -43.05 6.20 0.91
CA CYS A 469 -42.14 6.56 2.01
C CYS A 469 -41.58 5.32 2.73
N GLY A 470 -42.41 4.32 3.05
CA GLY A 470 -41.97 3.07 3.67
C GLY A 470 -41.02 2.25 2.78
N LYS A 471 -41.26 2.22 1.46
CA LYS A 471 -40.34 1.61 0.49
C LYS A 471 -39.00 2.36 0.44
N LEU A 472 -39.03 3.70 0.46
CA LEU A 472 -37.83 4.53 0.44
C LEU A 472 -36.97 4.31 1.70
N VAL A 473 -37.61 4.18 2.87
CA VAL A 473 -36.93 3.82 4.13
C VAL A 473 -36.28 2.44 4.06
N LEU A 474 -36.95 1.43 3.48
CA LEU A 474 -36.36 0.10 3.29
C LEU A 474 -35.19 0.11 2.30
N CYS A 475 -35.30 0.84 1.20
CA CYS A 475 -34.21 1.02 0.25
C CYS A 475 -33.00 1.69 0.90
N LEU A 476 -33.23 2.74 1.71
CA LEU A 476 -32.16 3.44 2.42
C LEU A 476 -31.50 2.53 3.48
N LEU A 477 -32.28 1.76 4.23
CA LEU A 477 -31.74 0.77 5.16
C LEU A 477 -30.92 -0.31 4.44
N ALA A 478 -31.40 -0.84 3.31
CA ALA A 478 -30.65 -1.80 2.50
C ALA A 478 -29.34 -1.21 1.95
N PHE A 479 -29.38 0.05 1.49
CA PHE A 479 -28.20 0.79 1.06
C PHE A 479 -27.17 0.96 2.19
N VAL A 480 -27.62 1.36 3.38
CA VAL A 480 -26.77 1.42 4.59
C VAL A 480 -26.20 0.05 4.93
N GLY A 481 -27.00 -1.02 4.87
CA GLY A 481 -26.52 -2.39 5.05
C GLY A 481 -25.42 -2.77 4.04
N GLY A 482 -25.58 -2.37 2.78
CA GLY A 482 -24.57 -2.55 1.74
C GLY A 482 -23.27 -1.82 2.07
N ILE A 483 -23.34 -0.57 2.52
CA ILE A 483 -22.16 0.19 2.98
C ILE A 483 -21.50 -0.52 4.16
N LEU A 484 -22.26 -0.96 5.17
CA LEU A 484 -21.72 -1.66 6.34
C LEU A 484 -20.98 -2.95 5.97
N VAL A 485 -21.52 -3.72 5.02
CA VAL A 485 -20.84 -4.92 4.48
C VAL A 485 -19.52 -4.54 3.81
N CYS A 486 -19.54 -3.55 2.91
CA CYS A 486 -18.33 -3.11 2.22
C CYS A 486 -17.27 -2.63 3.23
N MET A 487 -17.66 -1.86 4.25
CA MET A 487 -16.76 -1.39 5.30
C MET A 487 -16.22 -2.55 6.16
N ALA A 488 -17.07 -3.51 6.55
CA ALA A 488 -16.65 -4.70 7.28
C ALA A 488 -15.60 -5.49 6.49
N VAL A 489 -15.88 -5.77 5.20
CA VAL A 489 -14.95 -6.50 4.32
C VAL A 489 -13.65 -5.71 4.13
N HIS A 490 -13.72 -4.39 3.93
CA HIS A 490 -12.56 -3.52 3.77
C HIS A 490 -11.65 -3.51 5.01
N PHE A 491 -12.22 -3.41 6.22
CA PHE A 491 -11.41 -3.38 7.45
C PHE A 491 -10.86 -4.75 7.84
N LEU A 492 -11.62 -5.84 7.63
CA LEU A 492 -11.20 -7.19 7.98
C LEU A 492 -10.19 -7.79 7.00
N PHE A 493 -10.36 -7.52 5.69
CA PHE A 493 -9.58 -8.18 4.64
C PHE A 493 -8.75 -7.22 3.78
N GLY A 494 -8.90 -5.91 3.94
CA GLY A 494 -8.14 -4.92 3.16
C GLY A 494 -6.66 -4.83 3.52
N GLY A 495 -5.87 -4.24 2.64
CA GLY A 495 -4.52 -3.75 2.92
C GLY A 495 -4.55 -2.48 3.78
N ASN A 496 -3.39 -2.03 4.26
CA ASN A 496 -3.25 -0.85 5.13
C ASN A 496 -3.71 0.49 4.48
N GLY A 497 -4.19 0.44 3.24
CA GLY A 497 -4.61 1.59 2.43
C GLY A 497 -3.43 2.37 1.85
N ALA A 498 -2.19 1.88 2.00
CA ALA A 498 -1.04 2.38 1.27
C ALA A 498 -1.04 1.80 -0.15
N GLU A 499 -0.66 2.63 -1.11
CA GLU A 499 -0.40 2.21 -2.48
C GLU A 499 1.10 1.98 -2.63
N ASP A 500 1.50 0.71 -2.56
CA ASP A 500 2.90 0.33 -2.50
C ASP A 500 3.56 0.34 -3.89
N ALA A 501 4.82 0.75 -3.94
CA ALA A 501 5.65 0.58 -5.13
C ALA A 501 5.97 -0.91 -5.36
N TYR A 502 6.12 -1.31 -6.62
CA TYR A 502 6.58 -2.67 -6.96
C TYR A 502 8.12 -2.73 -7.00
N MET A 503 8.69 -3.54 -6.11
CA MET A 503 10.11 -3.86 -6.12
C MET A 503 10.45 -4.74 -7.33
N TYR A 504 11.55 -4.46 -8.05
CA TYR A 504 12.10 -5.28 -9.14
C TYR A 504 13.57 -5.62 -8.88
N GLN A 505 13.90 -6.91 -9.00
CA GLN A 505 15.23 -7.46 -8.69
C GLN A 505 15.80 -6.93 -7.36
N GLY A 506 14.97 -6.88 -6.31
CA GLY A 506 15.38 -6.41 -4.98
C GLY A 506 15.44 -4.88 -4.81
N GLN A 507 15.11 -4.08 -5.83
CA GLN A 507 15.26 -2.63 -5.81
C GLN A 507 13.96 -1.86 -6.11
N TYR A 508 13.78 -0.74 -5.44
CA TYR A 508 12.81 0.30 -5.78
C TYR A 508 13.43 1.37 -6.68
N SER A 509 12.58 2.08 -7.40
CA SER A 509 12.96 3.15 -8.32
C SER A 509 11.86 4.20 -8.35
N GLN A 510 12.16 5.37 -8.91
CA GLN A 510 11.16 6.41 -9.16
C GLN A 510 11.11 6.79 -10.65
N PHE A 511 10.05 7.48 -11.04
CA PHE A 511 9.86 8.00 -12.40
C PHE A 511 9.32 9.44 -12.37
N THR A 512 9.53 10.16 -13.46
CA THR A 512 8.97 11.51 -13.65
C THR A 512 7.63 11.40 -14.36
N MET A 513 6.62 12.11 -13.87
CA MET A 513 5.36 12.21 -14.57
C MET A 513 5.36 13.44 -15.47
N LEU A 514 4.94 13.30 -16.71
CA LEU A 514 4.85 14.38 -17.68
C LEU A 514 3.43 14.48 -18.20
N THR A 515 2.88 15.70 -18.18
CA THR A 515 1.57 15.97 -18.77
C THR A 515 1.64 17.26 -19.58
N MET A 516 0.94 17.28 -20.71
CA MET A 516 0.86 18.46 -21.58
C MET A 516 -0.54 19.03 -21.51
N THR A 517 -0.65 20.33 -21.20
CA THR A 517 -1.92 20.99 -20.92
C THR A 517 -1.88 22.47 -21.31
N TYR A 518 -2.99 23.17 -21.13
CA TYR A 518 -3.18 24.59 -21.41
C TYR A 518 -4.31 25.16 -20.55
N GLU A 519 -4.47 26.48 -20.57
CA GLU A 519 -5.32 27.24 -19.64
C GLU A 519 -6.75 26.69 -19.45
N ALA A 520 -7.41 26.23 -20.52
CA ALA A 520 -8.80 25.77 -20.43
C ALA A 520 -8.98 24.45 -19.66
N ARG A 521 -7.90 23.74 -19.31
CA ARG A 521 -7.92 22.46 -18.59
C ARG A 521 -7.36 22.54 -17.17
N LEU A 522 -7.17 23.76 -16.64
CA LEU A 522 -6.57 23.97 -15.32
C LEU A 522 -7.29 23.21 -14.18
N TRP A 523 -8.61 23.06 -14.25
CA TRP A 523 -9.36 22.29 -13.24
C TRP A 523 -9.04 20.79 -13.26
N ASN A 524 -8.95 20.18 -14.45
CA ASN A 524 -8.52 18.79 -14.60
C ASN A 524 -7.09 18.61 -14.10
N LEU A 525 -6.20 19.55 -14.44
CA LEU A 525 -4.82 19.55 -14.00
C LEU A 525 -4.68 19.59 -12.47
N LYS A 526 -5.51 20.37 -11.76
CA LYS A 526 -5.51 20.40 -10.29
C LYS A 526 -5.87 19.03 -9.69
N LEU A 527 -6.85 18.33 -10.26
CA LEU A 527 -7.23 16.98 -9.83
C LEU A 527 -6.14 15.95 -10.15
N TYR A 528 -5.57 16.03 -11.36
CA TYR A 528 -4.46 15.21 -11.82
C TYR A 528 -3.27 15.29 -10.86
N ILE A 529 -2.80 16.51 -10.55
CA ILE A 529 -1.63 16.71 -9.68
C ILE A 529 -1.91 16.22 -8.27
N LYS A 530 -3.09 16.53 -7.73
CA LYS A 530 -3.48 16.08 -6.39
C LYS A 530 -3.45 14.56 -6.27
N HIS A 531 -3.96 13.86 -7.27
CA HIS A 531 -3.98 12.41 -7.29
C HIS A 531 -2.58 11.81 -7.47
N TYR A 532 -1.90 12.12 -8.58
CA TYR A 532 -0.68 11.41 -8.95
C TYR A 532 0.55 11.79 -8.13
N SER A 533 0.60 13.00 -7.57
CA SER A 533 1.71 13.39 -6.69
C SER A 533 1.85 12.49 -5.45
N ARG A 534 0.77 11.77 -5.09
CA ARG A 534 0.72 10.88 -3.93
C ARG A 534 1.06 9.43 -4.26
N CYS A 535 1.20 9.06 -5.54
CA CYS A 535 1.64 7.70 -5.90
C CYS A 535 3.10 7.47 -5.44
N ALA A 536 3.41 6.25 -4.99
CA ALA A 536 4.66 5.94 -4.30
C ALA A 536 5.92 6.27 -5.12
N SER A 537 5.98 5.84 -6.38
CA SER A 537 7.16 5.96 -7.24
C SER A 537 7.25 7.26 -8.04
N VAL A 538 6.26 8.16 -7.96
CA VAL A 538 6.32 9.47 -8.66
C VAL A 538 7.34 10.38 -7.98
N ARG A 539 8.38 10.81 -8.70
CA ARG A 539 9.42 11.72 -8.18
C ARG A 539 9.04 13.19 -8.27
N GLU A 540 8.55 13.58 -9.44
CA GLU A 540 8.19 14.95 -9.79
C GLU A 540 7.11 14.92 -10.86
N ILE A 541 6.40 16.05 -11.02
CA ILE A 541 5.44 16.25 -12.11
C ILE A 541 5.92 17.43 -12.96
N VAL A 542 6.13 17.18 -14.25
CA VAL A 542 6.49 18.18 -15.25
C VAL A 542 5.26 18.50 -16.10
N ILE A 543 4.85 19.77 -16.06
CA ILE A 543 3.72 20.29 -16.81
C ILE A 543 4.25 21.01 -18.03
N VAL A 544 4.01 20.47 -19.22
CA VAL A 544 4.30 21.13 -20.49
C VAL A 544 3.13 22.06 -20.80
N TRP A 545 3.35 23.37 -20.64
CA TRP A 545 2.31 24.39 -20.78
C TRP A 545 2.31 24.94 -22.20
N ASN A 546 1.32 24.53 -22.99
CA ASN A 546 1.31 24.76 -24.44
C ASN A 546 0.66 26.07 -24.89
N LYS A 547 -0.27 26.63 -24.08
CA LYS A 547 -1.04 27.81 -24.48
C LYS A 547 -1.69 28.52 -23.30
N GLY A 548 -1.73 29.84 -23.36
CA GLY A 548 -2.38 30.70 -22.36
C GLY A 548 -1.45 31.06 -21.21
N ASN A 549 -1.99 31.71 -20.19
CA ASN A 549 -1.17 32.15 -19.05
C ASN A 549 -0.85 30.97 -18.13
N PRO A 550 0.44 30.67 -17.85
CA PRO A 550 0.80 29.56 -16.98
C PRO A 550 0.38 29.84 -15.52
N PRO A 551 -0.10 28.83 -14.79
CA PRO A 551 -0.40 28.96 -13.36
C PRO A 551 0.90 29.06 -12.55
N ILE A 552 0.78 29.49 -11.30
CA ILE A 552 1.92 29.47 -10.35
C ILE A 552 1.98 28.07 -9.72
N PRO A 553 3.15 27.39 -9.68
CA PRO A 553 3.28 26.04 -9.13
C PRO A 553 2.72 25.88 -7.70
N ASP A 554 2.84 26.90 -6.86
CA ASP A 554 2.37 26.90 -5.46
C ASP A 554 0.85 26.81 -5.31
N GLU A 555 0.08 27.01 -6.39
CA GLU A 555 -1.38 26.81 -6.38
C GLU A 555 -1.80 25.33 -6.35
N PHE A 556 -0.86 24.41 -6.58
CA PHE A 556 -1.15 22.98 -6.67
C PHE A 556 -0.98 22.26 -5.33
N ASP A 557 -1.99 21.47 -4.93
CA ASP A 557 -1.92 20.55 -3.80
C ASP A 557 -1.11 19.30 -4.17
N SER A 558 0.22 19.44 -4.18
CA SER A 558 1.16 18.40 -4.57
C SER A 558 1.99 17.88 -3.40
N ALA A 559 2.16 16.56 -3.36
CA ALA A 559 3.10 15.89 -2.45
C ALA A 559 4.53 15.78 -3.01
N VAL A 560 4.77 16.14 -4.28
CA VAL A 560 6.07 16.15 -4.95
C VAL A 560 6.33 17.48 -5.65
N PRO A 561 7.58 17.81 -6.03
CA PRO A 561 7.86 18.99 -6.84
C PRO A 561 7.05 19.02 -8.13
N VAL A 562 6.48 20.18 -8.44
CA VAL A 562 5.76 20.45 -9.69
C VAL A 562 6.53 21.51 -10.45
N ARG A 563 6.93 21.20 -11.69
CA ARG A 563 7.67 22.12 -12.55
C ARG A 563 6.87 22.41 -13.81
N ILE A 564 6.72 23.69 -14.13
CA ILE A 564 6.03 24.13 -15.34
C ILE A 564 7.09 24.49 -16.39
N ARG A 565 7.01 23.84 -17.55
CA ARG A 565 7.81 24.16 -18.74
C ARG A 565 6.91 24.85 -19.74
N VAL A 566 7.06 26.16 -19.88
CA VAL A 566 6.29 26.97 -20.82
C VAL A 566 6.88 26.83 -22.21
N GLU A 567 6.03 26.55 -23.19
CA GLU A 567 6.42 26.44 -24.59
C GLU A 567 5.86 27.62 -25.39
N GLU A 568 6.66 28.13 -26.33
CA GLU A 568 6.32 29.32 -27.12
C GLU A 568 5.19 29.05 -28.13
N LEU A 569 5.19 27.84 -28.68
CA LEU A 569 4.25 27.41 -29.71
C LEU A 569 3.37 26.29 -29.17
N ASN A 570 2.07 26.39 -29.46
CA ASN A 570 1.13 25.31 -29.19
C ASN A 570 1.35 24.17 -30.20
N SER A 571 2.14 23.17 -29.81
CA SER A 571 2.48 22.00 -30.61
C SER A 571 2.32 20.72 -29.80
N LEU A 572 1.84 19.64 -30.44
CA LEU A 572 1.82 18.32 -29.81
C LEU A 572 3.23 17.71 -29.68
N ASN A 573 4.21 18.17 -30.47
CA ASN A 573 5.60 17.71 -30.39
C ASN A 573 6.26 18.04 -29.03
N ASN A 574 5.76 19.07 -28.34
CA ASN A 574 6.35 19.59 -27.11
C ASN A 574 6.44 18.57 -25.97
N ARG A 575 5.50 17.61 -25.90
CA ARG A 575 5.50 16.58 -24.84
C ARG A 575 6.72 15.65 -24.86
N PHE A 576 7.42 15.56 -26.00
CA PHE A 576 8.63 14.75 -26.14
C PHE A 576 9.92 15.56 -26.18
N LYS A 577 9.86 16.88 -25.95
CA LYS A 577 11.05 17.75 -25.96
C LYS A 577 12.02 17.34 -24.86
N VAL A 578 13.29 17.13 -25.25
CA VAL A 578 14.36 16.73 -24.35
C VAL A 578 14.50 17.75 -23.23
N ASP A 579 14.49 17.26 -21.99
CA ASP A 579 14.53 18.09 -20.79
C ASP A 579 15.69 17.66 -19.89
N PRO A 580 16.78 18.45 -19.82
CA PRO A 580 17.96 18.09 -19.03
C PRO A 580 17.71 18.13 -17.51
N LEU A 581 16.57 18.68 -17.07
CA LEU A 581 16.18 18.71 -15.66
C LEU A 581 15.49 17.42 -15.22
N ILE A 582 14.97 16.60 -16.15
CA ILE A 582 14.43 15.28 -15.83
C ILE A 582 15.61 14.36 -15.49
N ARG A 583 15.64 13.86 -14.25
CA ARG A 583 16.72 13.00 -13.73
C ARG A 583 16.37 11.52 -13.68
N THR A 584 15.13 11.16 -14.04
CA THR A 584 14.68 9.77 -14.14
C THR A 584 14.78 9.30 -15.58
N ARG A 585 15.07 8.01 -15.78
CA ARG A 585 14.97 7.42 -17.13
C ARG A 585 13.52 7.19 -17.51
N ALA A 586 12.74 6.63 -16.60
CA ALA A 586 11.32 6.44 -16.82
C ALA A 586 10.57 7.77 -16.78
N VAL A 587 9.89 8.10 -17.88
CA VAL A 587 8.87 9.14 -17.91
C VAL A 587 7.53 8.50 -18.25
N LEU A 588 6.53 8.76 -17.41
CA LEU A 588 5.14 8.49 -17.75
C LEU A 588 4.55 9.73 -18.39
N GLU A 589 4.27 9.66 -19.69
CA GLU A 589 3.44 10.64 -20.37
C GLU A 589 1.97 10.26 -20.17
N LEU A 590 1.20 11.16 -19.57
CA LEU A 590 -0.21 10.93 -19.29
C LEU A 590 -1.02 12.20 -19.56
N ASP A 591 -2.02 12.09 -20.43
CA ASP A 591 -2.91 13.19 -20.77
C ASP A 591 -3.69 13.64 -19.51
N ASP A 592 -3.88 14.95 -19.37
CA ASP A 592 -4.46 15.61 -18.20
C ASP A 592 -5.95 15.29 -17.97
N ASP A 593 -6.60 14.60 -18.92
CA ASP A 593 -7.98 14.15 -18.86
C ASP A 593 -8.13 12.66 -18.51
N ILE A 594 -7.02 11.94 -18.26
CA ILE A 594 -7.00 10.52 -17.90
C ILE A 594 -6.68 10.33 -16.42
N MET A 595 -7.59 9.66 -15.71
CA MET A 595 -7.43 9.29 -14.30
C MET A 595 -7.33 7.77 -14.16
N MET A 596 -6.26 7.29 -13.52
CA MET A 596 -5.96 5.88 -13.27
C MET A 596 -5.55 5.69 -11.81
N THR A 597 -5.75 4.49 -11.25
CA THR A 597 -5.31 4.23 -9.86
C THR A 597 -3.78 4.24 -9.78
N CYS A 598 -3.20 4.62 -8.63
CA CYS A 598 -1.74 4.54 -8.47
C CYS A 598 -1.26 3.09 -8.65
N ASN A 599 -2.04 2.08 -8.24
CA ASN A 599 -1.68 0.68 -8.47
C ASN A 599 -1.51 0.33 -9.96
N ASP A 600 -2.40 0.83 -10.83
CA ASP A 600 -2.27 0.60 -12.28
C ASP A 600 -1.03 1.30 -12.85
N ILE A 601 -0.73 2.52 -12.38
CA ILE A 601 0.50 3.24 -12.73
C ILE A 601 1.75 2.48 -12.27
N GLU A 602 1.76 1.97 -11.04
CA GLU A 602 2.88 1.21 -10.47
C GLU A 602 3.09 -0.13 -11.21
N LYS A 603 2.02 -0.79 -11.66
CA LYS A 603 2.11 -1.98 -12.55
C LYS A 603 2.75 -1.63 -13.89
N GLY A 604 2.30 -0.54 -14.53
CA GLY A 604 2.88 -0.05 -15.78
C GLY A 604 4.37 0.27 -15.63
N PHE A 605 4.74 0.95 -14.53
CA PHE A 605 6.12 1.26 -14.22
C PHE A 605 6.96 -0.01 -14.02
N ARG A 606 6.40 -1.00 -13.31
CA ARG A 606 7.06 -2.29 -13.11
C ARG A 606 7.33 -3.02 -14.43
N VAL A 607 6.35 -3.08 -15.34
CA VAL A 607 6.52 -3.70 -16.65
C VAL A 607 7.53 -2.91 -17.51
N TRP A 608 7.53 -1.58 -17.42
CA TRP A 608 8.55 -0.77 -18.09
C TRP A 608 9.96 -1.06 -17.56
N ARG A 609 10.15 -1.26 -16.25
CA ARG A 609 11.47 -1.63 -15.70
C ARG A 609 11.97 -3.01 -16.19
N GLU A 610 11.06 -3.92 -16.54
CA GLU A 610 11.39 -5.20 -17.18
C GLU A 610 11.80 -5.03 -18.65
N HIS A 611 11.27 -4.00 -19.31
CA HIS A 611 11.44 -3.74 -20.75
C HIS A 611 11.66 -2.24 -21.04
N PRO A 612 12.77 -1.64 -20.55
CA PRO A 612 12.99 -0.18 -20.64
C PRO A 612 13.20 0.30 -22.09
N ASP A 613 13.51 -0.62 -23.00
CA ASP A 613 13.65 -0.40 -24.44
C ASP A 613 12.30 -0.28 -25.18
N ARG A 614 11.17 -0.45 -24.49
CA ARG A 614 9.82 -0.44 -25.09
C ARG A 614 8.98 0.75 -24.64
N ILE A 615 7.98 1.08 -25.46
CA ILE A 615 6.85 1.91 -25.05
C ILE A 615 5.87 1.02 -24.31
N VAL A 616 5.70 1.24 -23.01
CA VAL A 616 4.80 0.44 -22.16
C VAL A 616 3.60 1.30 -21.81
N GLY A 617 2.39 0.91 -22.22
CA GLY A 617 1.23 1.78 -22.00
C GLY A 617 -0.10 1.07 -21.97
N PHE A 618 -1.14 1.87 -21.77
CA PHE A 618 -2.47 1.39 -21.37
C PHE A 618 -3.53 1.44 -22.47
N TYR A 619 -3.19 2.02 -23.64
CA TYR A 619 -4.12 2.17 -24.76
C TYR A 619 -3.57 1.53 -26.04
N PRO A 620 -3.88 0.24 -26.29
CA PRO A 620 -3.39 -0.48 -27.45
C PRO A 620 -4.22 -0.16 -28.69
N ARG A 621 -3.56 -0.12 -29.84
CA ARG A 621 -4.17 0.02 -31.16
C ARG A 621 -3.60 -1.03 -32.10
N LEU A 622 -4.42 -1.40 -33.07
CA LEU A 622 -4.00 -2.26 -34.16
C LEU A 622 -3.98 -1.46 -35.45
N VAL A 623 -2.84 -1.47 -36.11
CA VAL A 623 -2.62 -0.88 -37.42
C VAL A 623 -2.32 -2.01 -38.40
N ASP A 624 -3.26 -2.25 -39.32
CA ASP A 624 -3.19 -3.33 -40.30
C ASP A 624 -3.87 -2.95 -41.64
N GLY A 625 -3.69 -3.79 -42.66
CA GLY A 625 -4.26 -3.65 -44.01
C GLY A 625 -3.32 -3.03 -45.06
N GLY A 626 -3.71 -3.11 -46.33
CA GLY A 626 -3.03 -2.48 -47.46
C GLY A 626 -4.02 -1.64 -48.28
N PRO A 627 -4.11 -0.31 -48.09
CA PRO A 627 -3.30 0.55 -47.22
C PRO A 627 -3.61 0.42 -45.72
N LEU A 628 -2.64 0.79 -44.87
CA LEU A 628 -2.76 0.77 -43.41
C LEU A 628 -3.94 1.61 -42.91
N LYS A 629 -4.69 1.09 -41.93
CA LYS A 629 -5.81 1.80 -41.30
C LYS A 629 -5.63 1.88 -39.78
N TYR A 630 -6.01 3.02 -39.21
CA TYR A 630 -6.02 3.20 -37.77
C TYR A 630 -7.28 2.57 -37.15
N ARG A 631 -7.13 1.63 -36.22
CA ARG A 631 -8.23 0.94 -35.55
C ARG A 631 -8.11 1.01 -34.03
N ASN A 632 -9.25 1.03 -33.36
CA ASN A 632 -9.36 1.21 -31.91
C ASN A 632 -9.07 -0.08 -31.13
N GLU A 633 -9.07 0.02 -29.80
CA GLU A 633 -8.85 -1.13 -28.91
C GLU A 633 -9.89 -2.24 -29.09
N LYS A 634 -11.17 -1.89 -29.32
CA LYS A 634 -12.21 -2.91 -29.57
C LYS A 634 -11.82 -3.82 -30.73
N TYR A 635 -11.37 -3.23 -31.84
CA TYR A 635 -10.88 -3.98 -32.99
C TYR A 635 -9.61 -4.78 -32.67
N ALA A 636 -8.66 -4.17 -31.94
CA ALA A 636 -7.44 -4.84 -31.50
C ALA A 636 -7.76 -6.12 -30.69
N ARG A 637 -8.69 -6.03 -29.74
CA ARG A 637 -9.16 -7.17 -28.94
C ARG A 637 -9.90 -8.21 -29.78
N GLU A 638 -10.80 -7.79 -30.68
CA GLU A 638 -11.49 -8.70 -31.62
C GLU A 638 -10.51 -9.47 -32.51
N LYS A 639 -9.39 -8.85 -32.88
CA LYS A 639 -8.33 -9.47 -33.68
C LYS A 639 -7.26 -10.15 -32.83
N ASN A 640 -7.38 -10.16 -31.51
CA ASN A 640 -6.36 -10.62 -30.58
C ASN A 640 -4.95 -10.09 -30.92
N GLY A 641 -4.81 -8.78 -31.05
CA GLY A 641 -3.49 -8.18 -30.98
C GLY A 641 -3.38 -6.71 -31.33
N TYR A 642 -2.18 -6.19 -31.12
CA TYR A 642 -1.82 -4.77 -31.20
C TYR A 642 -0.37 -4.63 -31.68
N ASN A 643 -0.05 -3.46 -32.25
CA ASN A 643 1.30 -3.09 -32.66
C ASN A 643 1.61 -1.61 -32.43
N VAL A 644 0.69 -0.88 -31.80
CA VAL A 644 0.82 0.53 -31.45
C VAL A 644 0.29 0.73 -30.03
N ILE A 645 0.99 1.54 -29.23
CA ILE A 645 0.55 2.02 -27.92
C ILE A 645 0.45 3.54 -27.99
N LEU A 646 -0.70 4.09 -27.59
CA LEU A 646 -0.85 5.55 -27.52
C LEU A 646 -0.02 6.10 -26.36
N THR A 647 0.74 7.16 -26.62
CA THR A 647 1.68 7.72 -25.63
C THR A 647 0.98 8.50 -24.52
N GLY A 648 -0.25 8.97 -24.77
CA GLY A 648 -1.06 9.72 -23.79
C GLY A 648 -1.40 8.95 -22.51
N ALA A 649 -0.98 7.69 -22.39
CA ALA A 649 -0.81 6.99 -21.13
C ALA A 649 0.27 5.90 -21.31
N ALA A 650 1.55 6.29 -21.34
CA ALA A 650 2.66 5.36 -21.55
C ALA A 650 3.95 5.77 -20.83
N PHE A 651 4.64 4.76 -20.30
CA PHE A 651 6.02 4.83 -19.84
C PHE A 651 7.00 4.69 -21.00
N MET A 652 7.99 5.56 -21.00
CA MET A 652 9.06 5.62 -22.00
C MET A 652 10.39 5.99 -21.32
N ASP A 653 11.49 5.62 -21.96
CA ASP A 653 12.82 6.07 -21.56
C ASP A 653 13.09 7.47 -22.10
N SER A 654 13.18 8.48 -21.25
CA SER A 654 13.42 9.88 -21.64
C SER A 654 14.72 10.05 -22.43
N GLU A 655 15.76 9.31 -22.08
CA GLU A 655 17.07 9.38 -22.72
C GLU A 655 17.08 8.79 -24.14
N TYR A 656 16.17 7.86 -24.42
CA TYR A 656 16.05 7.23 -25.73
C TYR A 656 14.88 7.80 -26.54
N ALA A 657 13.66 7.75 -26.00
CA ALA A 657 12.42 8.14 -26.66
C ALA A 657 12.46 9.61 -27.12
N PHE A 658 12.84 10.53 -26.22
CA PHE A 658 12.79 11.97 -26.51
C PHE A 658 13.90 12.36 -27.48
N LYS A 659 15.10 11.81 -27.31
CA LYS A 659 16.21 12.02 -28.27
C LYS A 659 15.89 11.44 -29.65
N LYS A 660 15.26 10.26 -29.72
CA LYS A 660 14.83 9.67 -30.99
C LYS A 660 13.73 10.52 -31.64
N TYR A 661 12.77 11.01 -30.87
CA TYR A 661 11.70 11.87 -31.37
C TYR A 661 12.22 13.21 -31.89
N TRP A 662 13.24 13.79 -31.27
CA TRP A 662 13.86 15.06 -31.69
C TRP A 662 15.08 14.89 -32.60
N SER A 663 15.37 13.66 -33.04
CA SER A 663 16.42 13.40 -34.02
C SER A 663 16.10 14.03 -35.38
N GLU A 664 17.12 14.17 -36.22
CA GLU A 664 16.97 14.68 -37.58
C GLU A 664 16.09 13.76 -38.45
N GLU A 665 16.17 12.45 -38.24
CA GLU A 665 15.33 11.44 -38.91
C GLU A 665 13.82 11.68 -38.68
N ALA A 666 13.47 12.22 -37.52
CA ALA A 666 12.09 12.48 -37.14
C ALA A 666 11.56 13.85 -37.62
N ARG A 667 12.40 14.73 -38.19
CA ARG A 667 12.04 16.11 -38.53
C ARG A 667 10.83 16.18 -39.46
N GLU A 668 10.86 15.47 -40.59
CA GLU A 668 9.74 15.47 -41.55
C GLU A 668 8.45 14.93 -40.92
N GLY A 669 8.58 13.95 -40.02
CA GLY A 669 7.46 13.44 -39.23
C GLY A 669 6.87 14.51 -38.31
N ARG A 670 7.71 15.24 -37.56
CA ARG A 670 7.30 16.32 -36.65
C ARG A 670 6.60 17.47 -37.38
N ASP A 671 7.10 17.86 -38.55
CA ASP A 671 6.47 18.88 -39.39
C ASP A 671 5.05 18.47 -39.81
N PHE A 672 4.87 17.17 -40.11
CA PHE A 672 3.56 16.62 -40.45
C PHE A 672 2.62 16.55 -39.24
N VAL A 673 3.16 16.26 -38.05
CA VAL A 673 2.42 16.30 -36.77
C VAL A 673 1.91 17.71 -36.50
N ASP A 674 2.75 18.74 -36.67
CA ASP A 674 2.35 20.15 -36.49
C ASP A 674 1.27 20.55 -37.50
N LYS A 675 1.45 20.20 -38.77
CA LYS A 675 0.45 20.48 -39.82
C LYS A 675 -0.90 19.80 -39.57
N SER A 676 -0.88 18.60 -39.01
CA SER A 676 -2.08 17.79 -38.77
C SER A 676 -2.69 18.01 -37.38
N PHE A 677 -1.94 18.65 -36.48
CA PHE A 677 -2.20 18.76 -35.05
C PHE A 677 -2.66 17.42 -34.44
N ASN A 678 -1.94 16.33 -34.77
CA ASN A 678 -2.26 14.95 -34.39
C ASN A 678 -1.06 14.02 -34.68
N CYS A 679 -1.14 12.76 -34.24
CA CYS A 679 -0.27 11.64 -34.63
C CYS A 679 1.16 11.69 -34.11
N GLU A 680 1.43 12.48 -33.08
CA GLU A 680 2.69 12.51 -32.35
C GLU A 680 3.02 11.13 -31.74
N ASP A 681 2.00 10.45 -31.22
CA ASP A 681 2.07 9.10 -30.68
C ASP A 681 2.41 8.05 -31.75
N LEU A 682 1.75 8.13 -32.91
CA LEU A 682 2.01 7.27 -34.07
C LEU A 682 3.43 7.48 -34.59
N LEU A 683 3.89 8.73 -34.71
CA LEU A 683 5.26 9.01 -35.13
C LEU A 683 6.27 8.31 -34.22
N LEU A 684 6.12 8.43 -32.89
CA LEU A 684 7.04 7.78 -31.96
C LEU A 684 7.02 6.25 -32.09
N ASN A 685 5.85 5.63 -32.25
CA ASN A 685 5.73 4.19 -32.46
C ASN A 685 6.46 3.75 -33.75
N PHE A 686 6.36 4.51 -34.85
CA PHE A 686 7.09 4.22 -36.09
C PHE A 686 8.60 4.38 -35.92
N LEU A 687 9.05 5.39 -35.19
CA LEU A 687 10.48 5.59 -34.90
C LEU A 687 11.07 4.43 -34.08
N TYR A 688 10.31 3.92 -33.11
CA TYR A 688 10.68 2.71 -32.36
C TYR A 688 10.71 1.48 -33.26
N ALA A 689 9.65 1.27 -34.04
CA ALA A 689 9.52 0.14 -34.95
C ALA A 689 10.65 0.09 -36.00
N ASN A 690 11.05 1.25 -36.53
CA ASN A 690 12.14 1.35 -37.50
C ASN A 690 13.52 1.09 -36.87
N ALA A 691 13.69 1.39 -35.58
CA ALA A 691 14.98 1.25 -34.90
C ALA A 691 15.28 -0.18 -34.41
N SER A 692 14.29 -1.08 -34.37
CA SER A 692 14.45 -2.42 -33.80
C SER A 692 13.61 -3.45 -34.54
N SER A 693 14.15 -4.65 -34.74
CA SER A 693 13.40 -5.82 -35.21
C SER A 693 12.72 -6.60 -34.06
N LYS A 694 13.01 -6.24 -32.81
CA LYS A 694 12.41 -6.84 -31.60
C LYS A 694 11.16 -6.07 -31.20
N ARG A 695 10.30 -6.70 -30.39
CA ARG A 695 9.12 -6.06 -29.79
C ARG A 695 9.44 -4.69 -29.18
N THR A 696 8.78 -3.64 -29.66
CA THR A 696 8.96 -2.25 -29.19
C THR A 696 7.82 -1.72 -28.33
N VAL A 697 6.72 -2.46 -28.22
CA VAL A 697 5.53 -2.05 -27.47
C VAL A 697 5.08 -3.13 -26.50
N GLU A 698 4.62 -2.70 -25.34
CA GLU A 698 4.08 -3.56 -24.29
C GLU A 698 2.75 -2.98 -23.79
N TYR A 699 1.73 -3.84 -23.69
CA TYR A 699 0.42 -3.46 -23.17
C TYR A 699 0.29 -3.84 -21.70
N VAL A 700 -0.28 -2.93 -20.92
CA VAL A 700 -0.74 -3.19 -19.55
C VAL A 700 -2.21 -2.82 -19.46
N HIS A 701 -3.04 -3.75 -18.98
CA HIS A 701 -4.46 -3.54 -18.79
C HIS A 701 -4.73 -2.76 -17.49
N PRO A 702 -5.34 -1.56 -17.57
CA PRO A 702 -5.74 -0.84 -16.37
C PRO A 702 -7.02 -1.43 -15.78
N ALA A 703 -7.02 -1.75 -14.49
CA ALA A 703 -8.24 -2.22 -13.82
C ALA A 703 -9.31 -1.12 -13.76
N TRP A 704 -8.88 0.14 -13.66
CA TRP A 704 -9.75 1.30 -13.67
C TRP A 704 -9.07 2.48 -14.38
N ALA A 705 -9.78 3.06 -15.35
CA ALA A 705 -9.38 4.29 -16.01
C ALA A 705 -10.63 5.13 -16.32
N ILE A 706 -10.61 6.41 -15.95
CA ILE A 706 -11.64 7.38 -16.31
C ILE A 706 -11.06 8.37 -17.31
N ASP A 707 -11.72 8.45 -18.45
CA ASP A 707 -11.48 9.44 -19.49
C ASP A 707 -12.49 10.60 -19.32
N THR A 708 -12.01 11.72 -18.81
CA THR A 708 -12.80 12.95 -18.60
C THR A 708 -12.84 13.84 -19.84
N SER A 709 -12.16 13.48 -20.93
CA SER A 709 -12.12 14.27 -22.18
C SER A 709 -13.52 14.51 -22.74
N LYS A 710 -14.43 13.55 -22.53
CA LYS A 710 -15.84 13.60 -22.95
C LYS A 710 -16.70 14.59 -22.19
N LEU A 711 -16.23 15.07 -21.03
CA LEU A 711 -16.88 16.10 -20.23
C LEU A 711 -16.41 17.51 -20.60
N SER A 712 -15.32 17.62 -21.37
CA SER A 712 -14.74 18.89 -21.82
C SER A 712 -15.16 19.23 -23.25
N THR A 713 -15.41 20.51 -23.52
CA THR A 713 -15.70 21.01 -24.87
C THR A 713 -14.47 21.03 -25.79
N ALA A 714 -13.27 20.83 -25.23
CA ALA A 714 -11.99 21.07 -25.91
C ALA A 714 -11.20 19.78 -26.26
N ALA A 715 -11.88 18.64 -26.42
CA ALA A 715 -11.25 17.38 -26.81
C ALA A 715 -11.01 17.26 -28.33
N ILE A 716 -9.78 16.89 -28.73
CA ILE A 716 -9.35 16.74 -30.14
C ILE A 716 -10.06 15.55 -30.84
N SER A 717 -10.48 14.54 -30.08
CA SER A 717 -11.11 13.31 -30.58
C SER A 717 -12.65 13.37 -30.65
N ARG A 718 -13.26 14.53 -30.37
CA ARG A 718 -14.73 14.71 -30.30
C ARG A 718 -15.45 14.26 -31.57
N ASN A 719 -14.89 14.56 -32.75
CA ASN A 719 -15.34 13.95 -34.01
C ASN A 719 -14.46 12.75 -34.34
N THR A 720 -14.84 11.58 -33.83
CA THR A 720 -14.06 10.35 -33.94
C THR A 720 -13.79 9.95 -35.39
N GLN A 721 -14.74 10.14 -36.31
CA GLN A 721 -14.56 9.76 -37.71
C GLN A 721 -13.49 10.63 -38.41
N MET A 722 -13.57 11.95 -38.22
CA MET A 722 -12.56 12.85 -38.78
C MET A 722 -11.18 12.61 -38.14
N HIS A 723 -11.14 12.42 -36.82
CA HIS A 723 -9.92 12.09 -36.10
C HIS A 723 -9.26 10.80 -36.63
N TYR A 724 -10.05 9.74 -36.90
CA TYR A 724 -9.53 8.48 -37.43
C TYR A 724 -9.06 8.61 -38.88
N LYS A 725 -9.71 9.48 -39.67
CA LYS A 725 -9.27 9.81 -41.03
C LYS A 725 -7.90 10.51 -41.01
N ILE A 726 -7.71 11.49 -40.14
CA ILE A 726 -6.42 12.17 -39.97
C ILE A 726 -5.35 11.15 -39.56
N ARG A 727 -5.62 10.31 -38.54
CA ARG A 727 -4.69 9.27 -38.10
C ARG A 727 -4.35 8.26 -39.19
N THR A 728 -5.33 7.84 -40.00
CA THR A 728 -5.10 6.96 -41.15
C THR A 728 -4.21 7.64 -42.20
N ASN A 729 -4.36 8.95 -42.43
CA ASN A 729 -3.46 9.70 -43.31
C ASN A 729 -2.03 9.76 -42.75
N CYS A 730 -1.88 9.92 -41.44
CA CYS A 730 -0.57 9.87 -40.78
C CYS A 730 0.11 8.51 -41.00
N LEU A 731 -0.62 7.40 -40.88
CA LEU A 731 -0.08 6.06 -41.16
C LEU A 731 0.43 5.94 -42.61
N SER A 732 -0.30 6.49 -43.58
CA SER A 732 0.12 6.51 -44.98
C SER A 732 1.38 7.35 -45.20
N LYS A 733 1.52 8.48 -44.49
CA LYS A 733 2.71 9.32 -44.56
C LYS A 733 3.91 8.65 -43.89
N PHE A 734 3.75 8.18 -42.65
CA PHE A 734 4.84 7.59 -41.86
C PHE A 734 5.31 6.26 -42.44
N SER A 735 4.41 5.44 -43.00
CA SER A 735 4.84 4.19 -43.66
C SER A 735 5.71 4.40 -44.90
N LYS A 736 5.56 5.54 -45.58
CA LYS A 736 6.43 5.92 -46.71
C LYS A 736 7.81 6.39 -46.25
N ILE A 737 7.90 7.02 -45.07
CA ILE A 737 9.16 7.58 -44.56
C ILE A 737 9.95 6.51 -43.78
N TYR A 738 9.27 5.75 -42.92
CA TYR A 738 9.89 4.87 -41.92
C TYR A 738 9.64 3.37 -42.16
N GLY A 739 8.90 3.00 -43.21
CA GLY A 739 8.52 1.62 -43.48
C GLY A 739 7.29 1.16 -42.67
N LEU A 740 6.97 -0.13 -42.77
CA LEU A 740 5.78 -0.69 -42.12
C LEU A 740 5.96 -0.78 -40.59
N PRO A 741 4.87 -0.61 -39.81
CA PRO A 741 4.92 -0.83 -38.37
C PRO A 741 5.24 -2.30 -38.05
N GLN A 742 5.73 -2.55 -36.83
CA GLN A 742 6.11 -3.88 -36.38
C GLN A 742 4.99 -4.92 -36.45
N GLN A 743 5.41 -6.18 -36.38
CA GLN A 743 4.55 -7.35 -36.28
C GLN A 743 3.54 -7.22 -35.13
N LYS A 744 2.35 -7.75 -35.35
CA LYS A 744 1.25 -7.82 -34.37
C LYS A 744 1.67 -8.69 -33.17
N TRP A 745 1.40 -8.21 -31.96
CA TRP A 745 1.57 -8.92 -30.68
C TRP A 745 0.21 -9.29 -30.09
N GLU A 746 0.09 -10.49 -29.49
CA GLU A 746 -1.16 -10.96 -28.87
C GLU A 746 -1.32 -10.43 -27.44
N PHE A 747 -2.55 -10.46 -26.94
CA PHE A 747 -2.86 -10.17 -25.53
C PHE A 747 -2.66 -11.41 -24.65
N GLY A 748 -2.46 -11.23 -23.35
CA GLY A 748 -2.39 -12.32 -22.38
C GLY A 748 -1.16 -13.23 -22.50
N ILE A 749 -0.06 -12.75 -23.09
CA ILE A 749 1.19 -13.50 -23.19
C ILE A 749 1.97 -13.40 -21.86
N ASN A 750 1.80 -12.30 -21.14
CA ASN A 750 2.61 -12.04 -19.95
C ASN A 750 2.20 -12.96 -18.79
N ARG A 751 3.19 -13.60 -18.17
CA ARG A 751 2.98 -14.55 -17.05
C ARG A 751 2.33 -13.91 -15.81
N ASN A 752 2.36 -12.58 -15.71
CA ASN A 752 1.76 -11.83 -14.61
C ASN A 752 0.25 -11.59 -14.80
N GLY A 753 -0.30 -11.85 -16.00
CA GLY A 753 -1.72 -11.64 -16.32
C GLY A 753 -2.15 -10.17 -16.33
N TRP A 754 -1.20 -9.23 -16.39
CA TRP A 754 -1.49 -7.79 -16.38
C TRP A 754 -1.79 -7.22 -17.76
N ASP A 755 -1.76 -8.05 -18.80
CA ASP A 755 -2.03 -7.70 -20.20
C ASP A 755 -3.33 -8.34 -20.74
N VAL A 756 -4.16 -8.89 -19.85
CA VAL A 756 -5.44 -9.58 -20.14
C VAL A 756 -6.61 -8.59 -20.09
#